data_AF-A0A522P1D8-F1
#
_entry.id   AF-A0A522P1D8-F1
#
_cell.length_a   1.000
_cell.length_b   1.000
_cell.length_c   1.000
_cell.angle_alpha   90.00
_cell.angle_beta   90.00
_cell.angle_gamma   90.00
#
_symmetry.space_group_name_H-M   'P 1'
#
loop_
_entity.id
_entity.type
_entity.pdbx_description
1 polymer ?
#
loop_
_entity_poly.entity_id
_entity_poly.type
_entity_poly.pdbx_seq_one_letter_code
_entity_poly.pdbx_strand_id
1 'polypeptide(L)'
;MNENIDPVTFEVIWHRLLDTTEEMGIKYMRTSGSPVLVGAYDASTGICLPDGQLVAMGPYITTQAHVLRLIIESVIKKRKAAPGFRSGDMYICNDPYLGATHQPDVATVAPFFFEDKLSAWVGSSGHWLDIGGSEPGGFNMNATSVFDEGLRLSPTRIVEEGAVREDLVELIMNQIREPLVELDLRGQIVSNQAGEQRLAEIFDDYGSAAVTAVMKEGIDHVERRLRARLLSLPDGVWREVQFLDHDGHKPNLRRIVCTVTKRGDRLTIDYTGTDPQVEGFANSAYGGLRAATLSGVCIMLGYDLTWNDGIARCVDIVAPPRSAVTAEYPTPVSMATISAIIVNLNLVFAALSKMLLSSPKHHDEAMANWCGTSLGVSMLGNNDRGVMTVAPESSHFAAGGGARTYADGVDTGGIIINTTANIPSIEQTEAEYPLLYLFRKQLIDSGGPGKHRGGMSGGVAIAPYGAQSEVYTTFAGVGADTPNAFGLGGGLPGAAVRFIRYTGAGLPGLLERGAGFPETESELPGRQEVTTINRQLSVFETDTIEYHNWQGGGGYGDPIERPAERVAADVLAQAVSVVVARDVYGVTVDEAGNVDLEATAVRRQEIVRARLESAKPAYDALAKQQEILDQETGGALVASRVGRSSYGDLVDFDFALNEARCSRCSWTLGSADADFKYGCLVDIDPVSVAGPSRGQDYGQDAVVLRRFYCPGCARQIESEVAAPSGPYASFRLLSPAGPE
;
A
#
# COMPACT_ATOMS: atom_id res chain seq x y z
N MET A 1 -11.05 -28.61 15.85
CA MET A 1 -10.09 -29.13 16.83
C MET A 1 -9.82 -30.58 16.51
N ASN A 2 -8.58 -30.91 16.12
CA ASN A 2 -8.10 -32.28 16.25
C ASN A 2 -8.35 -32.75 17.69
N GLU A 3 -8.89 -33.95 17.90
CA GLU A 3 -9.24 -34.49 19.24
C GLU A 3 -8.03 -34.66 20.18
N ASN A 4 -6.82 -34.27 19.76
CA ASN A 4 -5.54 -34.54 20.42
C ASN A 4 -4.79 -33.32 20.99
N ILE A 5 -5.30 -32.09 20.89
CA ILE A 5 -4.68 -30.92 21.55
C ILE A 5 -5.73 -30.18 22.37
N ASP A 6 -5.51 -30.05 23.67
CA ASP A 6 -6.38 -29.26 24.53
C ASP A 6 -6.18 -27.76 24.26
N PRO A 7 -7.22 -26.92 24.49
CA PRO A 7 -7.15 -25.49 24.16
C PRO A 7 -6.04 -24.73 24.89
N VAL A 8 -5.67 -25.13 26.11
CA VAL A 8 -4.62 -24.43 26.88
C VAL A 8 -3.27 -24.67 26.23
N THR A 9 -2.96 -25.93 25.89
CA THR A 9 -1.73 -26.28 25.18
C THR A 9 -1.65 -25.60 23.81
N PHE A 10 -2.77 -25.52 23.08
CA PHE A 10 -2.82 -24.79 21.81
C PHE A 10 -2.43 -23.32 21.99
N GLU A 11 -3.11 -22.59 22.88
CA GLU A 11 -2.86 -21.15 23.08
C GLU A 11 -1.43 -20.87 23.55
N VAL A 12 -0.89 -21.69 24.45
CA VAL A 12 0.48 -21.50 24.95
C VAL A 12 1.53 -21.70 23.85
N ILE A 13 1.43 -22.78 23.06
CA ILE A 13 2.37 -23.02 21.96
C ILE A 13 2.17 -21.96 20.88
N TRP A 14 0.93 -21.62 20.54
CA TRP A 14 0.60 -20.65 19.50
C TRP A 14 1.16 -19.27 19.81
N HIS A 15 0.96 -18.75 21.01
CA HIS A 15 1.53 -17.48 21.42
C HIS A 15 3.06 -17.49 21.43
N ARG A 16 3.71 -18.58 21.88
CA ARG A 16 5.18 -18.70 21.80
C ARG A 16 5.70 -18.66 20.35
N LEU A 17 4.95 -19.19 19.38
CA LEU A 17 5.31 -19.10 17.96
C LEU A 17 5.21 -17.67 17.43
N LEU A 18 4.18 -16.91 17.83
CA LEU A 18 4.04 -15.49 17.49
C LEU A 18 5.13 -14.63 18.14
N ASP A 19 5.40 -14.84 19.43
CA ASP A 19 6.47 -14.13 20.14
C ASP A 19 7.85 -14.41 19.53
N THR A 20 8.04 -15.63 18.99
CA THR A 20 9.26 -16.00 18.27
C THR A 20 9.47 -15.13 17.03
N THR A 21 8.43 -14.90 16.21
CA THR A 21 8.59 -14.07 15.00
C THR A 21 8.86 -12.61 15.35
N GLU A 22 8.28 -12.10 16.44
CA GLU A 22 8.58 -10.76 16.94
C GLU A 22 10.02 -10.65 17.45
N GLU A 23 10.50 -11.60 18.28
CA GLU A 23 11.88 -11.62 18.78
C GLU A 23 12.91 -11.69 17.64
N MET A 24 12.63 -12.50 16.61
CA MET A 24 13.44 -12.54 15.39
C MET A 24 13.63 -11.14 14.80
N GLY A 25 12.54 -10.39 14.64
CA GLY A 25 12.58 -9.04 14.08
C GLY A 25 13.32 -8.05 14.97
N ILE A 26 13.11 -8.10 16.30
CA ILE A 26 13.84 -7.25 17.26
C ILE A 26 15.35 -7.48 17.14
N LYS A 27 15.79 -8.73 17.02
CA LYS A 27 17.20 -9.07 16.85
C LYS A 27 17.74 -8.64 15.49
N TYR A 28 16.94 -8.78 14.44
CA TYR A 28 17.31 -8.30 13.12
C TYR A 28 17.62 -6.79 13.14
N MET A 29 16.64 -5.99 13.57
CA MET A 29 16.73 -4.53 13.55
C MET A 29 17.83 -4.02 14.48
N ARG A 30 18.04 -4.65 15.65
CA ARG A 30 19.15 -4.26 16.55
C ARG A 30 20.55 -4.56 15.99
N THR A 31 20.66 -5.42 14.99
CA THR A 31 21.95 -5.82 14.40
C THR A 31 22.29 -5.02 13.14
N SER A 32 21.28 -4.70 12.32
CA SER A 32 21.44 -4.11 10.98
C SER A 32 22.12 -2.73 10.97
N GLY A 33 21.73 -1.81 11.85
CA GLY A 33 22.24 -0.43 11.82
C GLY A 33 21.80 0.41 10.60
N SER A 34 21.14 -0.18 9.58
CA SER A 34 20.54 0.54 8.45
C SER A 34 19.28 1.29 8.91
N PRO A 35 19.11 2.59 8.63
CA PRO A 35 17.91 3.34 9.04
C PRO A 35 16.63 2.86 8.37
N VAL A 36 16.70 2.17 7.22
CA VAL A 36 15.53 1.53 6.61
C VAL A 36 15.01 0.40 7.50
N LEU A 37 15.91 -0.34 8.16
CA LEU A 37 15.55 -1.43 9.05
C LEU A 37 15.35 -0.97 10.50
N VAL A 38 16.14 -0.01 11.00
CA VAL A 38 16.07 0.40 12.41
C VAL A 38 15.12 1.56 12.67
N GLY A 39 14.88 2.40 11.67
CA GLY A 39 14.01 3.57 11.74
C GLY A 39 12.64 3.30 11.14
N ALA A 40 12.60 2.78 9.92
CA ALA A 40 11.36 2.55 9.17
C ALA A 40 10.74 1.14 9.33
N TYR A 41 11.50 0.18 9.86
CA TYR A 41 11.08 -1.22 10.05
C TYR A 41 10.68 -1.92 8.73
N ASP A 42 11.39 -1.66 7.63
CA ASP A 42 11.15 -2.30 6.33
C ASP A 42 11.71 -3.73 6.25
N ALA A 43 11.20 -4.59 7.14
CA ALA A 43 11.56 -5.99 7.28
C ALA A 43 10.33 -6.87 7.45
N SER A 44 10.55 -8.19 7.45
CA SER A 44 9.58 -9.14 7.95
C SER A 44 10.25 -10.43 8.40
N THR A 45 9.56 -11.19 9.24
CA THR A 45 10.01 -12.48 9.78
C THR A 45 8.87 -13.48 9.74
N GLY A 46 9.20 -14.78 9.71
CA GLY A 46 8.17 -15.80 9.72
C GLY A 46 8.66 -17.20 10.04
N ILE A 47 7.70 -18.03 10.43
CA ILE A 47 7.85 -19.47 10.64
C ILE A 47 6.99 -20.16 9.60
N CYS A 48 7.53 -21.18 8.93
CA CYS A 48 6.80 -21.98 7.95
C CYS A 48 6.85 -23.47 8.29
N LEU A 49 5.84 -24.22 7.84
CA LEU A 49 5.86 -25.68 7.83
C LEU A 49 6.94 -26.21 6.87
N PRO A 50 7.35 -27.50 6.97
CA PRO A 50 8.35 -28.10 6.08
C PRO A 50 8.07 -27.98 4.57
N ASP A 51 6.80 -27.86 4.19
CA ASP A 51 6.35 -27.67 2.80
C ASP A 51 6.31 -26.19 2.37
N GLY A 52 6.72 -25.27 3.23
CA GLY A 52 6.77 -23.83 3.00
C GLY A 52 5.51 -23.08 3.43
N GLN A 53 4.45 -23.75 3.93
CA GLN A 53 3.26 -23.03 4.37
C GLN A 53 3.55 -22.06 5.53
N LEU A 54 3.22 -20.78 5.36
CA LEU A 54 3.43 -19.77 6.39
C LEU A 54 2.53 -20.04 7.59
N VAL A 55 3.12 -20.16 8.78
CA VAL A 55 2.43 -20.44 10.06
C VAL A 55 2.20 -19.15 10.84
N ALA A 56 3.25 -18.35 10.97
CA ALA A 56 3.24 -17.10 11.72
C ALA A 56 4.16 -16.10 11.02
N MET A 57 3.82 -14.81 11.08
CA MET A 57 4.67 -13.70 10.63
C MET A 57 4.85 -12.67 11.73
N GLY A 58 5.94 -11.90 11.68
CA GLY A 58 6.17 -10.76 12.58
C GLY A 58 5.32 -9.52 12.20
N PRO A 59 5.13 -8.57 13.13
CA PRO A 59 4.29 -7.38 12.94
C PRO A 59 5.02 -6.27 12.19
N TYR A 60 5.46 -6.55 10.96
CA TYR A 60 6.26 -5.62 10.15
C TYR A 60 5.63 -5.45 8.76
N ILE A 61 6.42 -5.43 7.69
CA ILE A 61 5.94 -5.31 6.32
C ILE A 61 5.30 -6.61 5.86
N THR A 62 4.01 -6.53 5.53
CA THR A 62 3.19 -7.71 5.21
C THR A 62 3.58 -8.37 3.89
N THR A 63 3.93 -7.57 2.89
CA THR A 63 4.31 -8.08 1.56
C THR A 63 5.56 -8.95 1.63
N GLN A 64 6.54 -8.55 2.44
CA GLN A 64 7.77 -9.29 2.67
C GLN A 64 7.56 -10.62 3.43
N ALA A 65 6.57 -10.71 4.33
CA ALA A 65 6.21 -11.98 4.97
C ALA A 65 5.68 -13.00 3.96
N HIS A 66 4.81 -12.54 3.06
CA HIS A 66 4.10 -13.42 2.11
C HIS A 66 5.01 -14.03 1.04
N VAL A 67 6.19 -13.46 0.78
CA VAL A 67 7.17 -14.02 -0.16
C VAL A 67 8.00 -15.16 0.43
N LEU A 68 8.11 -15.28 1.76
CA LEU A 68 8.92 -16.33 2.41
C LEU A 68 8.52 -17.74 1.94
N ARG A 69 7.21 -17.99 1.77
CA ARG A 69 6.70 -19.24 1.19
C ARG A 69 7.30 -19.52 -0.19
N LEU A 70 7.21 -18.55 -1.11
CA LEU A 70 7.67 -18.71 -2.49
C LEU A 70 9.18 -18.92 -2.56
N ILE A 71 9.92 -18.25 -1.69
CA ILE A 71 11.37 -18.38 -1.58
C ILE A 71 11.74 -19.79 -1.07
N ILE A 72 11.06 -20.30 -0.04
CA ILE A 72 11.23 -21.68 0.45
C ILE A 72 10.89 -22.69 -0.64
N GLU A 73 9.79 -22.51 -1.38
CA GLU A 73 9.43 -23.37 -2.51
C GLU A 73 10.53 -23.38 -3.59
N SER A 74 11.12 -22.21 -3.89
CA SER A 74 12.24 -22.08 -4.82
C SER A 74 13.51 -22.75 -4.32
N VAL A 75 13.83 -22.64 -3.02
CA VAL A 75 14.93 -23.37 -2.37
C VAL A 75 14.70 -24.88 -2.51
N ILE A 76 13.52 -25.37 -2.12
CA ILE A 76 13.15 -26.79 -2.23
C ILE A 76 13.29 -27.28 -3.66
N LYS A 77 12.74 -26.56 -4.63
CA LYS A 77 12.81 -26.91 -6.04
C LYS A 77 14.24 -26.99 -6.54
N LYS A 78 15.10 -26.01 -6.23
CA LYS A 78 16.51 -26.00 -6.66
C LYS A 78 17.34 -27.09 -5.99
N ARG A 79 17.05 -27.43 -4.73
CA ARG A 79 17.80 -28.43 -3.97
C ARG A 79 17.37 -29.87 -4.22
N LYS A 80 16.29 -30.14 -4.98
CA LYS A 80 15.86 -31.50 -5.36
C LYS A 80 16.96 -32.36 -6.01
N ALA A 81 17.93 -31.74 -6.70
CA ALA A 81 19.01 -32.44 -7.40
C ALA A 81 20.34 -32.48 -6.62
N ALA A 82 20.39 -31.90 -5.43
CA ALA A 82 21.57 -31.75 -4.58
C ALA A 82 21.45 -32.64 -3.33
N PRO A 83 22.52 -32.80 -2.51
CA PRO A 83 22.32 -33.27 -1.14
C PRO A 83 21.25 -32.41 -0.45
N GLY A 84 20.36 -33.09 0.27
CA GLY A 84 19.25 -32.48 1.00
C GLY A 84 19.72 -31.45 2.03
N PHE A 85 18.77 -30.87 2.76
CA PHE A 85 19.05 -29.85 3.76
C PHE A 85 19.80 -30.42 4.96
N ARG A 86 20.58 -29.57 5.62
CA ARG A 86 21.28 -29.89 6.88
C ARG A 86 20.93 -28.86 7.93
N SER A 87 21.01 -29.26 9.20
CA SER A 87 20.87 -28.35 10.33
C SER A 87 21.95 -27.26 10.26
N GLY A 88 21.57 -26.01 10.52
CA GLY A 88 22.46 -24.85 10.43
C GLY A 88 22.75 -24.35 9.02
N ASP A 89 22.17 -24.94 7.96
CA ASP A 89 22.20 -24.33 6.63
C ASP A 89 21.30 -23.08 6.59
N MET A 90 21.67 -22.05 5.83
CA MET A 90 20.76 -20.93 5.50
C MET A 90 20.86 -20.55 4.02
N TYR A 91 19.75 -20.13 3.44
CA TYR A 91 19.62 -19.83 2.01
C TYR A 91 19.17 -18.39 1.78
N ILE A 92 19.99 -17.62 1.05
CA ILE A 92 19.69 -16.24 0.65
C ILE A 92 19.05 -16.21 -0.75
N CYS A 93 18.09 -15.32 -0.96
CA CYS A 93 17.42 -15.09 -2.24
C CYS A 93 16.81 -13.68 -2.30
N ASN A 94 16.95 -13.00 -3.44
CA ASN A 94 16.24 -11.77 -3.76
C ASN A 94 15.71 -11.73 -5.21
N ASP A 95 15.79 -12.84 -5.94
CA ASP A 95 15.33 -12.89 -7.34
C ASP A 95 13.79 -12.84 -7.40
N PRO A 96 13.19 -11.79 -8.01
CA PRO A 96 11.73 -11.63 -8.04
C PRO A 96 11.04 -12.72 -8.86
N TYR A 97 11.76 -13.30 -9.83
CA TYR A 97 11.29 -14.43 -10.63
C TYR A 97 11.34 -15.76 -9.89
N LEU A 98 11.88 -15.77 -8.67
CA LEU A 98 11.96 -16.93 -7.78
C LEU A 98 11.26 -16.68 -6.42
N GLY A 99 10.50 -15.58 -6.30
CA GLY A 99 9.57 -15.38 -5.19
C GLY A 99 9.69 -14.04 -4.49
N ALA A 100 10.81 -13.32 -4.61
CA ALA A 100 10.98 -12.01 -3.98
C ALA A 100 10.02 -10.95 -4.57
N THR A 101 9.80 -9.87 -3.83
CA THR A 101 9.02 -8.69 -4.27
C THR A 101 9.78 -7.88 -5.31
N HIS A 102 11.04 -7.57 -5.01
CA HIS A 102 12.02 -6.92 -5.85
C HIS A 102 13.44 -7.21 -5.31
N GLN A 103 14.49 -6.73 -5.97
CA GLN A 103 15.88 -7.05 -5.63
C GLN A 103 16.36 -6.48 -4.28
N PRO A 104 16.00 -5.26 -3.87
CA PRO A 104 16.39 -4.73 -2.56
C PRO A 104 15.83 -5.52 -1.36
N ASP A 105 14.63 -6.11 -1.49
CA ASP A 105 14.06 -6.99 -0.47
C ASP A 105 14.74 -8.38 -0.53
N VAL A 106 15.81 -8.53 0.26
CA VAL A 106 16.58 -9.77 0.32
C VAL A 106 16.02 -10.64 1.45
N ALA A 107 15.76 -11.92 1.17
CA ALA A 107 15.34 -12.87 2.18
C ALA A 107 16.40 -13.94 2.45
N THR A 108 16.51 -14.33 3.72
CA THR A 108 17.28 -15.48 4.17
C THR A 108 16.36 -16.45 4.90
N VAL A 109 16.38 -17.74 4.51
CA VAL A 109 15.55 -18.80 5.10
C VAL A 109 16.41 -19.96 5.60
N ALA A 110 16.07 -20.53 6.75
CA ALA A 110 16.78 -21.64 7.39
C ALA A 110 15.84 -22.83 7.63
N PRO A 111 16.22 -24.06 7.21
CA PRO A 111 15.50 -25.28 7.56
C PRO A 111 15.76 -25.64 9.02
N PHE A 112 14.70 -25.70 9.83
CA PHE A 112 14.79 -26.10 11.23
C PHE A 112 14.63 -27.61 11.40
N PHE A 113 15.61 -28.24 12.05
CA PHE A 113 15.62 -29.67 12.35
C PHE A 113 15.38 -29.92 13.83
N PHE A 114 14.54 -30.92 14.12
CA PHE A 114 14.36 -31.48 15.45
C PHE A 114 14.45 -33.00 15.35
N GLU A 115 15.28 -33.64 16.18
CA GLU A 115 15.56 -35.09 16.11
C GLU A 115 15.89 -35.57 14.67
N ASP A 116 16.81 -34.87 13.98
CA ASP A 116 17.24 -35.14 12.60
C ASP A 116 16.13 -35.09 11.53
N LYS A 117 14.97 -34.50 11.86
CA LYS A 117 13.85 -34.33 10.94
C LYS A 117 13.58 -32.84 10.68
N LEU A 118 13.47 -32.49 9.39
CA LEU A 118 12.99 -31.17 8.97
C LEU A 118 11.58 -30.95 9.53
N SER A 119 11.48 -30.05 10.50
CA SER A 119 10.28 -29.84 11.30
C SER A 119 9.61 -28.48 11.02
N ALA A 120 10.39 -27.49 10.60
CA ALA A 120 9.89 -26.18 10.18
C ALA A 120 10.93 -25.46 9.29
N TRP A 121 10.60 -24.26 8.87
CA TRP A 121 11.54 -23.25 8.38
C TRP A 121 11.37 -21.97 9.19
N VAL A 122 12.45 -21.22 9.34
CA VAL A 122 12.41 -19.82 9.78
C VAL A 122 12.92 -18.93 8.65
N GLY A 123 12.41 -17.72 8.57
CA GLY A 123 12.81 -16.78 7.55
C GLY A 123 12.77 -15.34 8.01
N SER A 124 13.66 -14.55 7.44
CA SER A 124 13.69 -13.09 7.58
C SER A 124 13.90 -12.47 6.21
N SER A 125 13.18 -11.39 5.92
CA SER A 125 13.34 -10.55 4.75
C SER A 125 13.56 -9.11 5.20
N GLY A 126 14.38 -8.35 4.49
CA GLY A 126 14.46 -6.91 4.72
C GLY A 126 15.02 -6.18 3.53
N HIS A 127 14.67 -4.90 3.44
CA HIS A 127 15.14 -4.03 2.39
C HIS A 127 16.58 -3.59 2.66
N TRP A 128 17.51 -4.03 1.80
CA TRP A 128 18.90 -3.60 1.86
C TRP A 128 19.05 -2.21 1.24
N LEU A 129 19.85 -1.34 1.87
CA LEU A 129 20.06 0.05 1.43
C LEU A 129 20.62 0.17 0.02
N ASP A 130 21.37 -0.84 -0.42
CA ASP A 130 22.01 -0.85 -1.71
C ASP A 130 22.13 -2.28 -2.21
N ILE A 131 21.93 -2.46 -3.51
CA ILE A 131 22.06 -3.74 -4.21
C ILE A 131 23.09 -3.65 -5.35
N GLY A 132 23.92 -2.61 -5.36
CA GLY A 132 24.85 -2.30 -6.44
C GLY A 132 24.18 -1.74 -7.68
N GLY A 133 24.73 -2.05 -8.85
CA GLY A 133 24.23 -1.59 -10.16
C GLY A 133 24.75 -0.22 -10.59
N SER A 134 24.02 0.47 -11.47
CA SER A 134 24.40 1.82 -11.96
C SER A 134 23.84 2.96 -11.11
N GLU A 135 22.80 2.71 -10.34
CA GLU A 135 22.06 3.70 -9.54
C GLU A 135 22.11 3.31 -8.04
N PRO A 136 22.19 4.27 -7.09
CA PRO A 136 22.16 3.99 -5.66
C PRO A 136 20.74 3.64 -5.18
N GLY A 137 20.63 2.93 -4.06
CA GLY A 137 19.32 2.65 -3.43
C GLY A 137 18.52 1.53 -4.10
N GLY A 138 19.06 0.90 -5.16
CA GLY A 138 18.46 -0.27 -5.80
C GLY A 138 17.27 -0.01 -6.72
N PHE A 139 16.93 1.26 -6.99
CA PHE A 139 15.97 1.65 -8.03
C PHE A 139 16.74 2.18 -9.24
N ASN A 140 16.68 1.47 -10.38
CA ASN A 140 17.37 1.93 -11.60
C ASN A 140 16.39 2.51 -12.62
N MET A 141 16.37 3.84 -12.74
CA MET A 141 15.46 4.53 -13.65
C MET A 141 15.78 4.35 -15.14
N ASN A 142 16.96 3.82 -15.46
CA ASN A 142 17.38 3.50 -16.81
C ASN A 142 17.20 2.02 -17.15
N ALA A 143 16.69 1.20 -16.22
CA ALA A 143 16.58 -0.22 -16.44
C ALA A 143 15.61 -0.53 -17.59
N THR A 144 16.09 -1.35 -18.53
CA THR A 144 15.32 -1.96 -19.63
C THR A 144 15.23 -3.48 -19.47
N SER A 145 16.03 -4.02 -18.55
CA SER A 145 16.11 -5.42 -18.20
C SER A 145 16.43 -5.58 -16.72
N VAL A 146 16.03 -6.69 -16.13
CA VAL A 146 16.37 -7.08 -14.75
C VAL A 146 17.89 -7.12 -14.50
N PHE A 147 18.70 -7.26 -15.55
CA PHE A 147 20.17 -7.23 -15.45
C PHE A 147 20.73 -5.83 -15.13
N ASP A 148 19.96 -4.78 -15.40
CA ASP A 148 20.36 -3.40 -15.10
C ASP A 148 20.12 -3.08 -13.60
N GLU A 149 19.40 -3.94 -12.87
CA GLU A 149 18.84 -3.66 -11.54
C GLU A 149 19.73 -4.19 -10.39
N GLY A 150 21.03 -4.33 -10.64
CA GLY A 150 22.01 -4.71 -9.62
C GLY A 150 22.05 -6.21 -9.31
N LEU A 151 22.49 -6.52 -8.09
CA LEU A 151 22.75 -7.88 -7.62
C LEU A 151 21.45 -8.70 -7.52
N ARG A 152 21.40 -9.80 -8.27
CA ARG A 152 20.28 -10.74 -8.25
C ARG A 152 20.74 -12.15 -7.86
N LEU A 153 20.45 -12.50 -6.61
CA LEU A 153 20.74 -13.76 -5.95
C LEU A 153 19.59 -14.75 -6.14
N SER A 154 19.88 -15.76 -6.94
CA SER A 154 19.15 -17.02 -6.94
C SER A 154 19.30 -17.71 -5.56
N PRO A 155 18.38 -18.59 -5.11
CA PRO A 155 18.51 -19.31 -3.84
C PRO A 155 19.89 -19.96 -3.68
N THR A 156 20.69 -19.41 -2.78
CA THR A 156 22.11 -19.74 -2.60
C THR A 156 22.37 -20.02 -1.13
N ARG A 157 23.13 -21.06 -0.81
CA ARG A 157 23.45 -21.40 0.59
C ARG A 157 24.53 -20.44 1.11
N ILE A 158 24.15 -19.53 2.01
CA ILE A 158 25.00 -18.48 2.60
C ILE A 158 25.56 -18.86 3.98
N VAL A 159 24.89 -19.79 4.67
CA VAL A 159 25.43 -20.45 5.87
C VAL A 159 25.43 -21.95 5.60
N GLU A 160 26.55 -22.61 5.87
CA GLU A 160 26.74 -24.04 5.69
C GLU A 160 27.07 -24.68 7.04
N GLU A 161 26.15 -25.51 7.54
CA GLU A 161 26.28 -26.20 8.84
C GLU A 161 26.71 -25.26 9.99
N GLY A 162 26.12 -24.06 10.05
CA GLY A 162 26.38 -23.03 11.06
C GLY A 162 27.55 -22.09 10.75
N ALA A 163 28.35 -22.35 9.71
CA ALA A 163 29.44 -21.47 9.29
C ALA A 163 29.00 -20.54 8.16
N VAL A 164 29.18 -19.22 8.36
CA VAL A 164 28.93 -18.23 7.30
C VAL A 164 29.93 -18.42 6.15
N ARG A 165 29.42 -18.43 4.92
CA ARG A 165 30.21 -18.45 3.70
C ARG A 165 30.80 -17.06 3.44
N GLU A 166 31.88 -16.72 4.15
CA GLU A 166 32.54 -15.40 4.03
C GLU A 166 33.01 -15.13 2.60
N ASP A 167 33.32 -16.16 1.80
CA ASP A 167 33.59 -16.03 0.36
C ASP A 167 32.42 -15.43 -0.43
N LEU A 168 31.19 -15.73 -0.04
CA LEU A 168 29.99 -15.16 -0.64
C LEU A 168 29.67 -13.78 -0.06
N VAL A 169 29.93 -13.55 1.22
CA VAL A 169 29.80 -12.22 1.83
C VAL A 169 30.74 -11.23 1.14
N GLU A 170 32.02 -11.59 0.96
CA GLU A 170 33.00 -10.78 0.22
C GLU A 170 32.55 -10.51 -1.22
N LEU A 171 32.00 -11.53 -1.91
CA LEU A 171 31.48 -11.38 -3.26
C LEU A 171 30.30 -10.40 -3.33
N ILE A 172 29.37 -10.51 -2.37
CA ILE A 172 28.22 -9.61 -2.26
C ILE A 172 28.72 -8.18 -2.00
N MET A 173 29.52 -7.97 -0.95
CA MET A 173 29.98 -6.64 -0.54
C MET A 173 30.85 -5.97 -1.60
N ASN A 174 31.55 -6.72 -2.44
CA ASN A 174 32.27 -6.18 -3.59
C ASN A 174 31.35 -5.56 -4.67
N GLN A 175 30.03 -5.75 -4.59
CA GLN A 175 29.04 -5.12 -5.47
C GLN A 175 28.28 -3.97 -4.81
N ILE A 176 28.45 -3.76 -3.50
CA ILE A 176 27.63 -2.86 -2.69
C ILE A 176 28.37 -1.57 -2.36
N ARG A 177 27.67 -0.43 -2.42
CA ARG A 177 28.21 0.90 -2.07
C ARG A 177 28.16 1.18 -0.58
N GLU A 178 27.06 0.77 0.07
CA GLU A 178 26.74 1.07 1.45
C GLU A 178 27.23 -0.04 2.40
N PRO A 179 28.26 0.22 3.23
CA PRO A 179 28.85 -0.79 4.10
C PRO A 179 27.89 -1.37 5.15
N LEU A 180 26.83 -0.65 5.53
CA LEU A 180 25.84 -1.15 6.50
C LEU A 180 25.07 -2.38 6.00
N VAL A 181 25.05 -2.65 4.69
CA VAL A 181 24.41 -3.85 4.12
C VAL A 181 25.02 -5.16 4.65
N GLU A 182 26.31 -5.16 5.03
CA GLU A 182 26.88 -6.36 5.67
C GLU A 182 26.21 -6.66 7.01
N LEU A 183 25.88 -5.62 7.78
CA LEU A 183 25.16 -5.76 9.03
C LEU A 183 23.69 -6.17 8.80
N ASP A 184 23.07 -5.75 7.69
CA ASP A 184 21.75 -6.25 7.28
C ASP A 184 21.80 -7.78 7.07
N LEU A 185 22.75 -8.28 6.28
CA LEU A 185 22.94 -9.72 6.05
C LEU A 185 23.22 -10.47 7.36
N ARG A 186 24.14 -9.97 8.20
CA ARG A 186 24.45 -10.58 9.50
C ARG A 186 23.24 -10.55 10.43
N GLY A 187 22.44 -9.48 10.39
CA GLY A 187 21.19 -9.35 11.13
C GLY A 187 20.15 -10.40 10.74
N GLN A 188 20.03 -10.74 9.46
CA GLN A 188 19.16 -11.83 9.00
C GLN A 188 19.61 -13.19 9.52
N ILE A 189 20.92 -13.45 9.53
CA ILE A 189 21.48 -14.69 10.08
C ILE A 189 21.17 -14.78 11.59
N VAL A 190 21.41 -13.71 12.35
CA VAL A 190 21.12 -13.64 13.79
C VAL A 190 19.62 -13.79 14.07
N SER A 191 18.77 -13.18 13.25
CA SER A 191 17.32 -13.32 13.30
C SER A 191 16.90 -14.77 13.16
N ASN A 192 17.38 -15.45 12.12
CA ASN A 192 17.03 -16.86 11.89
C ASN A 192 17.57 -17.78 12.98
N GLN A 193 18.80 -17.56 13.47
CA GLN A 193 19.35 -18.32 14.61
C GLN A 193 18.50 -18.18 15.87
N ALA A 194 17.96 -16.98 16.12
CA ALA A 194 17.03 -16.77 17.22
C ALA A 194 15.72 -17.53 17.04
N GLY A 195 15.18 -17.56 15.82
CA GLY A 195 14.01 -18.36 15.48
C GLY A 195 14.27 -19.86 15.71
N GLU A 196 15.40 -20.38 15.23
CA GLU A 196 15.80 -21.78 15.45
C GLU A 196 15.94 -22.11 16.94
N GLN A 197 16.57 -21.23 17.72
CA GLN A 197 16.72 -21.40 19.17
C GLN A 197 15.36 -21.48 19.87
N ARG A 198 14.44 -20.55 19.58
CA ARG A 198 13.11 -20.54 20.20
C ARG A 198 12.27 -21.73 19.78
N LEU A 199 12.34 -22.13 18.51
CA LEU A 199 11.70 -23.35 18.06
C LEU A 199 12.27 -24.57 18.77
N ALA A 200 13.59 -24.68 18.95
CA ALA A 200 14.19 -25.77 19.72
C ALA A 200 13.62 -25.84 21.14
N GLU A 201 13.57 -24.71 21.86
CA GLU A 201 12.98 -24.63 23.20
C GLU A 201 11.49 -25.07 23.22
N ILE A 202 10.70 -24.64 22.24
CA ILE A 202 9.28 -25.04 22.14
C ILE A 202 9.14 -26.54 21.84
N PHE A 203 9.96 -27.08 20.94
CA PHE A 203 9.93 -28.49 20.58
C PHE A 203 10.47 -29.39 21.70
N ASP A 204 11.45 -28.94 22.48
CA ASP A 204 11.95 -29.66 23.66
C ASP A 204 10.88 -29.74 24.76
N ASP A 205 10.17 -28.64 25.01
CA ASP A 205 9.14 -28.55 26.06
C ASP A 205 7.88 -29.39 25.74
N TYR A 206 7.44 -29.42 24.47
CA TYR A 206 6.14 -29.99 24.07
C TYR A 206 6.22 -31.18 23.12
N GLY A 207 7.39 -31.46 22.55
CA GLY A 207 7.61 -32.52 21.57
C GLY A 207 7.11 -32.21 20.17
N SER A 208 7.76 -32.81 19.16
CA SER A 208 7.49 -32.57 17.74
C SER A 208 6.02 -32.76 17.33
N ALA A 209 5.34 -33.76 17.91
CA ALA A 209 3.95 -34.08 17.56
C ALA A 209 2.98 -32.95 17.94
N ALA A 210 3.10 -32.42 19.16
CA ALA A 210 2.22 -31.36 19.65
C ALA A 210 2.46 -30.06 18.88
N VAL A 211 3.73 -29.63 18.74
CA VAL A 211 4.07 -28.38 18.06
C VAL A 211 3.66 -28.42 16.58
N THR A 212 3.94 -29.52 15.88
CA THR A 212 3.52 -29.70 14.47
C THR A 212 2.00 -29.65 14.34
N ALA A 213 1.27 -30.24 15.28
CA ALA A 213 -0.18 -30.23 15.26
C ALA A 213 -0.75 -28.83 15.56
N VAL A 214 -0.13 -28.04 16.45
CA VAL A 214 -0.49 -26.63 16.70
C VAL A 214 -0.22 -25.77 15.46
N MET A 215 0.95 -25.89 14.83
CA MET A 215 1.25 -25.11 13.61
C MET A 215 0.22 -25.35 12.50
N LYS A 216 -0.20 -26.62 12.29
CA LYS A 216 -1.23 -26.97 11.31
C LYS A 216 -2.62 -26.49 11.73
N GLU A 217 -3.02 -26.72 12.98
CA GLU A 217 -4.32 -26.28 13.49
C GLU A 217 -4.43 -24.75 13.50
N GLY A 218 -3.34 -24.00 13.69
CA GLY A 218 -3.33 -22.54 13.59
C GLY A 218 -3.64 -22.04 12.18
N ILE A 219 -3.07 -22.68 11.16
CA ILE A 219 -3.41 -22.41 9.75
C ILE A 219 -4.88 -22.77 9.48
N ASP A 220 -5.32 -23.96 9.89
CA ASP A 220 -6.70 -24.43 9.68
C ASP A 220 -7.72 -23.57 10.47
N HIS A 221 -7.34 -23.04 11.63
CA HIS A 221 -8.15 -22.15 12.43
C HIS A 221 -8.39 -20.82 11.70
N VAL A 222 -7.33 -20.19 11.20
CA VAL A 222 -7.42 -18.96 10.41
C VAL A 222 -8.27 -19.16 9.17
N GLU A 223 -8.09 -20.27 8.45
CA GLU A 223 -8.92 -20.64 7.30
C GLU A 223 -10.40 -20.72 7.68
N ARG A 224 -10.75 -21.46 8.75
CA ARG A 224 -12.15 -21.59 9.20
C ARG A 224 -12.75 -20.25 9.60
N ARG A 225 -11.97 -19.38 10.27
CA ARG A 225 -12.42 -18.05 10.71
C ARG A 225 -12.68 -17.13 9.52
N LEU A 226 -11.77 -17.10 8.54
CA LEU A 226 -11.95 -16.28 7.33
C LEU A 226 -13.11 -16.79 6.48
N ARG A 227 -13.26 -18.11 6.28
CA ARG A 227 -14.43 -18.71 5.61
C ARG A 227 -15.74 -18.31 6.28
N ALA A 228 -15.80 -18.35 7.61
CA ALA A 228 -16.98 -17.90 8.37
C ALA A 228 -17.27 -16.40 8.19
N ARG A 229 -16.23 -15.55 8.15
CA ARG A 229 -16.37 -14.11 7.84
C ARG A 229 -16.91 -13.92 6.42
N LEU A 230 -16.36 -14.61 5.43
CA LEU A 230 -16.83 -14.56 4.05
C LEU A 230 -18.31 -14.97 3.94
N LEU A 231 -18.74 -16.04 4.61
CA LEU A 231 -20.16 -16.44 4.63
C LEU A 231 -21.10 -15.36 5.21
N SER A 232 -20.60 -14.47 6.06
CA SER A 232 -21.38 -13.36 6.63
C SER A 232 -21.40 -12.08 5.78
N LEU A 233 -20.62 -12.04 4.70
CA LEU A 233 -20.58 -10.96 3.71
C LEU A 233 -21.51 -11.31 2.53
N PRO A 234 -22.02 -10.31 1.79
CA PRO A 234 -22.83 -10.58 0.61
C PRO A 234 -22.00 -11.26 -0.49
N ASP A 235 -22.66 -12.09 -1.31
CA ASP A 235 -22.10 -12.50 -2.59
C ASP A 235 -22.17 -11.32 -3.57
N GLY A 236 -21.15 -11.18 -4.41
CA GLY A 236 -21.03 -9.99 -5.26
C GLY A 236 -19.76 -9.96 -6.10
N VAL A 237 -19.70 -8.93 -6.95
CA VAL A 237 -18.58 -8.61 -7.82
C VAL A 237 -18.25 -7.12 -7.67
N TRP A 238 -17.00 -6.83 -7.31
CA TRP A 238 -16.45 -5.49 -7.15
C TRP A 238 -15.24 -5.33 -8.06
N ARG A 239 -15.34 -4.43 -9.03
CA ARG A 239 -14.28 -4.15 -9.99
C ARG A 239 -13.73 -2.75 -9.79
N GLU A 240 -12.42 -2.67 -9.58
CA GLU A 240 -11.67 -1.43 -9.43
C GLU A 240 -10.63 -1.28 -10.53
N VAL A 241 -10.30 -0.01 -10.83
CA VAL A 241 -9.30 0.37 -11.83
C VAL A 241 -8.45 1.50 -11.28
N GLN A 242 -7.13 1.31 -11.31
CA GLN A 242 -6.15 2.32 -10.94
C GLN A 242 -5.05 2.38 -11.99
N PHE A 243 -4.19 3.40 -11.87
CA PHE A 243 -3.18 3.70 -12.87
C PHE A 243 -1.82 3.88 -12.20
N LEU A 244 -0.79 3.41 -12.90
CA LEU A 244 0.56 3.96 -12.81
C LEU A 244 0.60 5.15 -13.77
N ASP A 245 1.27 6.24 -13.39
CA ASP A 245 1.39 7.45 -14.21
C ASP A 245 2.60 7.46 -15.16
N HIS A 246 3.37 6.37 -15.20
CA HIS A 246 4.47 6.16 -16.13
C HIS A 246 4.74 4.68 -16.41
N ASP A 247 5.53 4.41 -17.45
CA ASP A 247 5.99 3.06 -17.85
C ASP A 247 7.40 2.72 -17.37
N GLY A 248 7.93 3.53 -16.46
CA GLY A 248 9.33 3.56 -16.03
C GLY A 248 10.12 4.68 -16.70
N HIS A 249 9.93 4.95 -18.00
CA HIS A 249 10.78 5.92 -18.72
C HIS A 249 10.02 7.17 -19.16
N LYS A 250 8.73 7.04 -19.44
CA LYS A 250 7.90 8.12 -19.98
C LYS A 250 6.64 8.31 -19.14
N PRO A 251 6.18 9.55 -18.96
CA PRO A 251 4.86 9.82 -18.40
C PRO A 251 3.78 9.25 -19.32
N ASN A 252 3.06 8.23 -18.86
CA ASN A 252 1.93 7.63 -19.54
C ASN A 252 1.12 6.76 -18.57
N LEU A 253 -0.20 6.81 -18.69
CA LEU A 253 -1.03 5.97 -17.84
C LEU A 253 -0.93 4.50 -18.22
N ARG A 254 -0.67 3.65 -17.23
CA ARG A 254 -0.72 2.18 -17.34
C ARG A 254 -1.77 1.66 -16.38
N ARG A 255 -2.77 0.96 -16.91
CA ARG A 255 -3.94 0.52 -16.15
C ARG A 255 -3.65 -0.79 -15.43
N ILE A 256 -4.00 -0.84 -14.14
CA ILE A 256 -4.13 -2.07 -13.35
C ILE A 256 -5.60 -2.25 -13.00
N VAL A 257 -6.11 -3.46 -13.20
CA VAL A 257 -7.51 -3.82 -12.98
C VAL A 257 -7.58 -4.93 -11.94
N CYS A 258 -8.53 -4.82 -11.01
CA CYS A 258 -8.81 -5.87 -10.04
C CYS A 258 -10.32 -6.11 -9.97
N THR A 259 -10.76 -7.34 -10.19
CA THR A 259 -12.15 -7.77 -10.00
C THR A 259 -12.21 -8.79 -8.89
N VAL A 260 -12.81 -8.41 -7.76
CA VAL A 260 -13.06 -9.30 -6.63
C VAL A 260 -14.44 -9.91 -6.77
N THR A 261 -14.52 -11.23 -6.89
CA THR A 261 -15.77 -11.99 -6.86
C THR A 261 -15.84 -12.79 -5.57
N LYS A 262 -16.86 -12.54 -4.75
CA LYS A 262 -17.15 -13.30 -3.53
C LYS A 262 -18.34 -14.22 -3.79
N ARG A 263 -18.15 -15.53 -3.59
CA ARG A 263 -19.22 -16.53 -3.64
C ARG A 263 -19.10 -17.49 -2.48
N GLY A 264 -20.13 -17.57 -1.64
CA GLY A 264 -20.13 -18.39 -0.44
C GLY A 264 -18.97 -18.03 0.49
N ASP A 265 -18.04 -18.97 0.66
CA ASP A 265 -16.87 -18.86 1.54
C ASP A 265 -15.55 -18.67 0.77
N ARG A 266 -15.60 -18.25 -0.50
CA ARG A 266 -14.43 -18.05 -1.36
C ARG A 266 -14.36 -16.67 -2.00
N LEU A 267 -13.13 -16.21 -2.20
CA LEU A 267 -12.79 -15.04 -2.99
C LEU A 267 -12.03 -15.45 -4.26
N THR A 268 -12.42 -14.89 -5.39
CA THR A 268 -11.63 -14.90 -6.63
C THR A 268 -11.21 -13.47 -6.92
N ILE A 269 -9.90 -13.23 -7.06
CA ILE A 269 -9.33 -11.92 -7.35
C ILE A 269 -8.68 -12.00 -8.74
N ASP A 270 -9.33 -11.37 -9.72
CA ASP A 270 -8.99 -11.45 -11.15
C ASP A 270 -8.39 -10.13 -11.67
N TYR A 271 -7.21 -10.24 -12.27
CA TYR A 271 -6.43 -9.14 -12.84
C TYR A 271 -6.58 -8.99 -14.36
N THR A 272 -7.50 -9.73 -14.97
CA THR A 272 -7.81 -9.65 -16.40
C THR A 272 -8.23 -8.23 -16.78
N GLY A 273 -7.58 -7.67 -17.82
CA GLY A 273 -7.75 -6.29 -18.27
C GLY A 273 -6.66 -5.32 -17.78
N THR A 274 -5.76 -5.77 -16.90
CA THR A 274 -4.50 -5.09 -16.60
C THR A 274 -3.65 -4.99 -17.87
N ASP A 275 -2.99 -3.84 -18.05
CA ASP A 275 -2.16 -3.60 -19.23
C ASP A 275 -0.94 -4.56 -19.30
N PRO A 276 -0.40 -4.82 -20.50
CA PRO A 276 0.82 -5.61 -20.66
C PRO A 276 2.00 -5.03 -19.89
N GLN A 277 2.97 -5.89 -19.55
CA GLN A 277 4.25 -5.47 -18.95
C GLN A 277 4.92 -4.35 -19.79
N VAL A 278 5.57 -3.42 -19.11
CA VAL A 278 6.32 -2.30 -19.71
C VAL A 278 7.80 -2.62 -19.85
N GLU A 279 8.49 -1.88 -20.72
CA GLU A 279 9.94 -2.00 -20.89
C GLU A 279 10.72 -1.47 -19.67
N GLY A 280 10.21 -0.42 -19.02
CA GLY A 280 10.82 0.15 -17.82
C GLY A 280 10.47 -0.60 -16.54
N PHE A 281 11.00 -0.10 -15.43
CA PHE A 281 11.11 -0.77 -14.12
C PHE A 281 9.82 -0.77 -13.25
N ALA A 282 8.69 -0.30 -13.78
CA ALA A 282 7.43 -0.13 -13.03
C ALA A 282 6.60 -1.43 -12.87
N ASN A 283 7.09 -2.55 -13.37
CA ASN A 283 6.38 -3.82 -13.34
C ASN A 283 6.47 -4.53 -11.99
N SER A 284 5.62 -5.55 -11.79
CA SER A 284 5.76 -6.54 -10.72
C SER A 284 5.78 -7.96 -11.29
N ALA A 285 6.63 -8.82 -10.72
CA ALA A 285 6.58 -10.26 -10.92
C ALA A 285 5.48 -10.91 -10.06
N TYR A 286 5.17 -12.17 -10.32
CA TYR A 286 4.09 -12.89 -9.61
C TYR A 286 4.23 -12.89 -8.07
N GLY A 287 5.47 -12.92 -7.55
CA GLY A 287 5.71 -12.86 -6.10
C GLY A 287 5.15 -11.57 -5.47
N GLY A 288 5.40 -10.43 -6.10
CA GLY A 288 4.88 -9.13 -5.68
C GLY A 288 3.35 -9.01 -5.81
N LEU A 289 2.78 -9.53 -6.91
CA LEU A 289 1.31 -9.61 -7.08
C LEU A 289 0.67 -10.37 -5.93
N ARG A 290 1.10 -11.62 -5.70
CA ARG A 290 0.56 -12.47 -4.64
C ARG A 290 0.70 -11.80 -3.26
N ALA A 291 1.85 -11.19 -2.99
CA ALA A 291 2.12 -10.51 -1.73
C ALA A 291 1.17 -9.33 -1.48
N ALA A 292 0.96 -8.46 -2.48
CA ALA A 292 0.01 -7.35 -2.40
C ALA A 292 -1.42 -7.83 -2.24
N THR A 293 -1.86 -8.81 -3.03
CA THR A 293 -3.23 -9.35 -2.97
C THR A 293 -3.54 -9.92 -1.59
N LEU A 294 -2.65 -10.76 -1.05
CA LEU A 294 -2.86 -11.36 0.27
C LEU A 294 -2.77 -10.33 1.38
N SER A 295 -1.87 -9.35 1.30
CA SER A 295 -1.78 -8.25 2.27
C SER A 295 -3.10 -7.48 2.34
N GLY A 296 -3.70 -7.14 1.20
CA GLY A 296 -5.01 -6.45 1.18
C GLY A 296 -6.11 -7.26 1.86
N VAL A 297 -6.13 -8.58 1.66
CA VAL A 297 -7.08 -9.49 2.32
C VAL A 297 -6.80 -9.59 3.82
N CYS A 298 -5.53 -9.71 4.23
CA CYS A 298 -5.11 -9.73 5.63
C CYS A 298 -5.57 -8.47 6.37
N ILE A 299 -5.32 -7.30 5.80
CA ILE A 299 -5.68 -6.01 6.40
C ILE A 299 -7.19 -5.82 6.49
N MET A 300 -7.94 -6.08 5.40
CA MET A 300 -9.37 -5.77 5.35
C MET A 300 -10.28 -6.85 5.92
N LEU A 301 -9.90 -8.12 5.83
CA LEU A 301 -10.71 -9.25 6.27
C LEU A 301 -10.06 -10.08 7.37
N GLY A 302 -8.78 -9.88 7.65
CA GLY A 302 -8.03 -10.60 8.68
C GLY A 302 -7.65 -9.74 9.88
N TYR A 303 -8.30 -8.58 10.09
CA TYR A 303 -7.93 -7.60 11.14
C TYR A 303 -7.94 -8.14 12.57
N ASP A 304 -8.67 -9.24 12.84
CA ASP A 304 -8.73 -9.93 14.14
C ASP A 304 -8.13 -11.34 14.08
N LEU A 305 -7.42 -11.67 13.00
CA LEU A 305 -6.79 -12.97 12.77
C LEU A 305 -5.28 -12.82 12.77
N THR A 306 -4.59 -13.86 13.19
CA THR A 306 -3.18 -14.03 12.87
C THR A 306 -3.02 -14.26 11.36
N TRP A 307 -2.06 -13.59 10.74
CA TRP A 307 -1.85 -13.70 9.30
C TRP A 307 -0.93 -14.87 8.95
N ASN A 308 -1.48 -15.83 8.21
CA ASN A 308 -0.79 -17.04 7.80
C ASN A 308 -1.42 -17.63 6.52
N ASP A 309 -0.94 -18.78 6.05
CA ASP A 309 -1.42 -19.37 4.79
C ASP A 309 -2.89 -19.83 4.83
N GLY A 310 -3.57 -19.81 5.97
CA GLY A 310 -5.01 -20.08 6.07
C GLY A 310 -5.83 -19.03 5.31
N ILE A 311 -5.32 -17.80 5.25
CA ILE A 311 -5.89 -16.72 4.43
C ILE A 311 -5.74 -17.05 2.93
N ALA A 312 -4.55 -17.48 2.51
CA ALA A 312 -4.28 -17.81 1.11
C ALA A 312 -5.15 -18.97 0.60
N ARG A 313 -5.54 -19.93 1.46
CA ARG A 313 -6.45 -21.04 1.09
C ARG A 313 -7.89 -20.60 0.80
N CYS A 314 -8.26 -19.35 1.12
CA CYS A 314 -9.58 -18.78 0.85
C CYS A 314 -9.63 -17.92 -0.42
N VAL A 315 -8.48 -17.72 -1.08
CA VAL A 315 -8.31 -16.75 -2.18
C VAL A 315 -7.75 -17.44 -3.42
N ASP A 316 -8.51 -17.37 -4.51
CA ASP A 316 -8.06 -17.78 -5.84
C ASP A 316 -7.58 -16.53 -6.61
N ILE A 317 -6.31 -16.50 -7.02
CA ILE A 317 -5.72 -15.38 -7.78
C ILE A 317 -5.67 -15.75 -9.27
N VAL A 318 -6.30 -14.93 -10.11
CA VAL A 318 -6.30 -15.08 -11.57
C VAL A 318 -5.58 -13.89 -12.18
N ALA A 319 -4.53 -14.12 -12.96
CA ALA A 319 -3.84 -13.04 -13.67
C ALA A 319 -3.32 -13.53 -15.03
N PRO A 320 -3.46 -12.74 -16.11
CA PRO A 320 -2.90 -13.09 -17.40
C PRO A 320 -1.36 -13.10 -17.33
N PRO A 321 -0.66 -13.97 -18.06
CA PRO A 321 0.80 -13.88 -18.17
C PRO A 321 1.18 -12.58 -18.91
N ARG A 322 2.42 -12.10 -18.69
CA ARG A 322 2.98 -10.92 -19.34
C ARG A 322 2.21 -9.61 -19.13
N SER A 323 1.56 -9.47 -17.97
CA SER A 323 0.92 -8.21 -17.56
C SER A 323 1.86 -7.37 -16.71
N ALA A 324 1.52 -6.11 -16.47
CA ALA A 324 2.26 -5.22 -15.57
C ALA A 324 2.39 -5.76 -14.14
N VAL A 325 1.54 -6.71 -13.72
CA VAL A 325 1.58 -7.35 -12.39
C VAL A 325 2.02 -8.83 -12.44
N THR A 326 2.37 -9.35 -13.62
CA THR A 326 2.87 -10.71 -13.83
C THR A 326 3.97 -10.69 -14.89
N ALA A 327 4.88 -9.74 -14.76
CA ALA A 327 5.97 -9.57 -15.69
C ALA A 327 6.79 -10.85 -15.80
N GLU A 328 7.16 -11.18 -17.04
CA GLU A 328 8.02 -12.33 -17.33
C GLU A 328 9.48 -11.89 -17.48
N TYR A 329 10.37 -12.79 -17.08
CA TYR A 329 11.81 -12.62 -17.24
C TYR A 329 12.17 -12.34 -18.71
N PRO A 330 13.06 -11.37 -19.01
CA PRO A 330 13.93 -10.62 -18.09
C PRO A 330 13.47 -9.17 -17.81
N THR A 331 12.18 -8.88 -17.71
CA THR A 331 11.69 -7.50 -17.49
C THR A 331 12.16 -6.89 -16.15
N PRO A 332 12.44 -5.58 -16.11
CA PRO A 332 12.83 -4.90 -14.87
C PRO A 332 11.64 -4.69 -13.91
N VAL A 333 11.88 -4.87 -12.61
CA VAL A 333 10.87 -4.87 -11.53
C VAL A 333 11.35 -4.21 -10.23
N SER A 334 12.50 -3.51 -10.23
CA SER A 334 13.11 -2.95 -9.02
C SER A 334 12.21 -1.98 -8.26
N MET A 335 11.34 -1.23 -8.94
CA MET A 335 10.40 -0.30 -8.32
C MET A 335 9.05 -0.94 -7.98
N ALA A 336 8.89 -2.26 -8.12
CA ALA A 336 7.59 -2.92 -7.96
C ALA A 336 6.88 -2.52 -6.65
N THR A 337 7.61 -2.46 -5.53
CA THR A 337 7.08 -2.17 -4.18
C THR A 337 6.45 -0.78 -4.06
N ILE A 338 7.00 0.22 -4.75
CA ILE A 338 6.49 1.60 -4.74
C ILE A 338 5.71 1.95 -6.01
N SER A 339 5.36 0.96 -6.84
CA SER A 339 4.57 1.11 -8.06
C SER A 339 3.49 0.04 -8.20
N ALA A 340 3.68 -0.98 -9.04
CA ALA A 340 2.66 -2.00 -9.33
C ALA A 340 2.16 -2.75 -8.09
N ILE A 341 3.01 -3.02 -7.08
CA ILE A 341 2.62 -3.73 -5.85
C ILE A 341 1.70 -2.85 -4.99
N ILE A 342 2.08 -1.60 -4.70
CA ILE A 342 1.26 -0.71 -3.86
C ILE A 342 -0.04 -0.30 -4.56
N VAL A 343 -0.02 -0.06 -5.88
CA VAL A 343 -1.25 0.22 -6.64
C VAL A 343 -2.16 -1.00 -6.69
N ASN A 344 -1.61 -2.20 -6.84
CA ASN A 344 -2.38 -3.45 -6.73
C ASN A 344 -3.02 -3.60 -5.33
N LEU A 345 -2.26 -3.33 -4.27
CA LEU A 345 -2.81 -3.35 -2.91
C LEU A 345 -4.01 -2.40 -2.78
N ASN A 346 -3.90 -1.15 -3.26
CA ASN A 346 -4.97 -0.17 -3.21
C ASN A 346 -6.25 -0.63 -3.93
N LEU A 347 -6.09 -1.35 -5.04
CA LEU A 347 -7.20 -1.91 -5.81
C LEU A 347 -7.95 -2.99 -5.03
N VAL A 348 -7.21 -3.94 -4.44
CA VAL A 348 -7.79 -4.98 -3.59
C VAL A 348 -8.44 -4.35 -2.36
N PHE A 349 -7.76 -3.39 -1.73
CA PHE A 349 -8.26 -2.65 -0.59
C PHE A 349 -9.59 -1.95 -0.91
N ALA A 350 -9.65 -1.15 -1.98
CA ALA A 350 -10.86 -0.46 -2.39
C ALA A 350 -12.01 -1.44 -2.69
N ALA A 351 -11.77 -2.52 -3.42
CA ALA A 351 -12.78 -3.52 -3.73
C ALA A 351 -13.34 -4.20 -2.45
N LEU A 352 -12.45 -4.59 -1.53
CA LEU A 352 -12.84 -5.20 -0.25
C LEU A 352 -13.57 -4.20 0.66
N SER A 353 -13.16 -2.93 0.69
CA SER A 353 -13.87 -1.87 1.41
C SER A 353 -15.29 -1.69 0.89
N LYS A 354 -15.49 -1.70 -0.43
CA LYS A 354 -16.85 -1.66 -1.02
C LYS A 354 -17.67 -2.89 -0.68
N MET A 355 -17.06 -4.07 -0.56
CA MET A 355 -17.72 -5.29 -0.08
C MET A 355 -18.13 -5.20 1.40
N LEU A 356 -17.25 -4.70 2.27
CA LEU A 356 -17.55 -4.47 3.68
C LEU A 356 -18.66 -3.43 3.85
N LEU A 357 -18.57 -2.34 3.09
CA LEU A 357 -19.59 -1.29 3.04
C LEU A 357 -20.94 -1.84 2.56
N SER A 358 -20.91 -2.91 1.74
CA SER A 358 -22.07 -3.66 1.27
C SER A 358 -22.68 -4.61 2.32
N SER A 359 -22.21 -4.59 3.57
CA SER A 359 -22.67 -5.47 4.65
C SER A 359 -23.12 -4.66 5.86
N PRO A 360 -24.39 -4.74 6.28
CA PRO A 360 -24.86 -4.04 7.48
C PRO A 360 -24.04 -4.40 8.74
N LYS A 361 -23.55 -5.64 8.83
CA LYS A 361 -22.77 -6.13 9.98
C LYS A 361 -21.34 -5.60 10.00
N HIS A 362 -20.73 -5.41 8.84
CA HIS A 362 -19.28 -5.14 8.72
C HIS A 362 -18.97 -3.78 8.11
N HIS A 363 -19.97 -2.94 7.83
CA HIS A 363 -19.75 -1.65 7.20
C HIS A 363 -18.80 -0.74 7.98
N ASP A 364 -18.74 -0.86 9.31
CA ASP A 364 -17.81 -0.09 10.15
C ASP A 364 -16.33 -0.49 9.95
N GLU A 365 -16.06 -1.68 9.42
CA GLU A 365 -14.71 -2.11 9.07
C GLU A 365 -14.26 -1.57 7.71
N ALA A 366 -15.17 -0.95 6.94
CA ALA A 366 -14.82 -0.33 5.67
C ALA A 366 -14.03 0.96 5.89
N MET A 367 -13.03 1.16 5.04
CA MET A 367 -12.12 2.31 5.09
C MET A 367 -11.78 2.77 3.68
N ALA A 368 -11.62 4.07 3.46
CA ALA A 368 -11.06 4.60 2.23
C ALA A 368 -9.58 4.20 2.09
N ASN A 369 -9.01 4.32 0.89
CA ASN A 369 -7.60 4.00 0.71
C ASN A 369 -6.73 4.92 1.58
N TRP A 370 -5.69 4.32 2.16
CA TRP A 370 -4.58 5.07 2.77
C TRP A 370 -3.73 5.71 1.65
N CYS A 371 -2.58 6.28 2.01
CA CYS A 371 -1.58 6.71 1.04
C CYS A 371 -1.37 5.63 -0.03
N GLY A 372 -1.69 5.97 -1.28
CA GLY A 372 -1.74 5.01 -2.37
C GLY A 372 -0.42 4.80 -3.09
N THR A 373 0.66 5.38 -2.61
CA THR A 373 1.98 5.32 -3.24
C THR A 373 3.08 5.50 -2.19
N SER A 374 4.33 5.25 -2.58
CA SER A 374 5.51 5.58 -1.81
C SER A 374 6.50 6.36 -2.70
N LEU A 375 7.30 7.19 -2.06
CA LEU A 375 8.28 8.06 -2.69
C LEU A 375 9.68 7.61 -2.27
N GLY A 376 10.40 6.95 -3.18
CA GLY A 376 11.77 6.53 -2.94
C GLY A 376 12.75 7.62 -3.35
N VAL A 377 13.11 8.53 -2.44
CA VAL A 377 14.21 9.49 -2.66
C VAL A 377 15.45 8.91 -2.03
N SER A 378 16.54 8.81 -2.81
CA SER A 378 17.83 8.32 -2.34
C SER A 378 18.92 9.31 -2.69
N MET A 379 19.80 9.58 -1.75
CA MET A 379 20.98 10.41 -1.95
C MET A 379 22.25 9.57 -1.84
N LEU A 380 23.29 10.00 -2.54
CA LEU A 380 24.60 9.38 -2.52
C LEU A 380 25.66 10.45 -2.29
N GLY A 381 26.56 10.25 -1.35
CA GLY A 381 27.69 11.13 -1.14
C GLY A 381 28.55 10.69 0.03
N ASN A 382 29.64 11.41 0.27
CA ASN A 382 30.44 11.23 1.47
C ASN A 382 29.93 12.15 2.58
N ASN A 383 29.59 11.57 3.73
CA ASN A 383 29.18 12.34 4.90
C ASN A 383 30.34 13.16 5.50
N ASP A 384 30.06 13.88 6.58
CA ASP A 384 30.99 14.75 7.31
C ASP A 384 32.21 13.99 7.90
N ARG A 385 32.14 12.66 7.99
CA ARG A 385 33.20 11.74 8.42
C ARG A 385 34.00 11.16 7.25
N GLY A 386 33.65 11.49 6.00
CA GLY A 386 34.30 11.00 4.79
C GLY A 386 33.91 9.58 4.39
N VAL A 387 32.82 9.05 4.96
CA VAL A 387 32.28 7.73 4.63
C VAL A 387 31.26 7.88 3.51
N MET A 388 31.43 7.13 2.43
CA MET A 388 30.43 7.03 1.35
C MET A 388 29.17 6.39 1.91
N THR A 389 28.03 7.00 1.62
CA THR A 389 26.75 6.53 2.12
C THR A 389 25.62 6.68 1.11
N VAL A 390 24.68 5.74 1.17
CA VAL A 390 23.40 5.81 0.47
C VAL A 390 22.33 6.17 1.50
N ALA A 391 21.71 7.33 1.32
CA ALA A 391 20.77 7.93 2.26
C ALA A 391 19.35 7.91 1.69
N PRO A 392 18.48 6.96 2.08
CA PRO A 392 17.08 7.02 1.73
C PRO A 392 16.36 8.06 2.58
N GLU A 393 15.66 8.99 1.94
CA GLU A 393 14.67 9.84 2.60
C GLU A 393 13.44 8.97 2.89
N SER A 394 13.26 8.61 4.16
CA SER A 394 12.21 7.69 4.60
C SER A 394 11.04 8.41 5.26
N SER A 395 10.87 9.73 5.08
CA SER A 395 9.73 10.43 5.66
C SER A 395 8.42 10.12 4.93
N HIS A 396 8.44 9.38 3.81
CA HIS A 396 7.22 8.89 3.16
C HIS A 396 6.35 7.97 4.03
N PHE A 397 6.88 7.46 5.14
CA PHE A 397 6.10 6.83 6.22
C PHE A 397 5.26 7.82 7.04
N ALA A 398 5.26 9.12 6.71
CA ALA A 398 4.40 10.16 7.29
C ALA A 398 3.18 10.50 6.42
N ALA A 399 2.72 9.53 5.64
CA ALA A 399 1.58 9.71 4.75
C ALA A 399 0.22 9.56 5.46
N GLY A 400 -0.87 9.92 4.79
CA GLY A 400 -2.20 9.96 5.40
C GLY A 400 -2.95 8.62 5.40
N GLY A 401 -3.62 8.29 6.51
CA GLY A 401 -4.50 7.13 6.60
C GLY A 401 -5.89 7.38 6.02
N GLY A 402 -6.55 6.36 5.48
CA GLY A 402 -7.88 6.48 4.88
C GLY A 402 -8.99 6.75 5.90
N ALA A 403 -10.01 7.50 5.50
CA ALA A 403 -11.19 7.76 6.34
C ALA A 403 -11.99 6.48 6.61
N ARG A 404 -12.53 6.36 7.82
CA ARG A 404 -13.45 5.29 8.21
C ARG A 404 -14.89 5.77 8.05
N THR A 405 -15.84 4.83 8.05
CA THR A 405 -17.27 5.17 7.97
C THR A 405 -17.77 6.01 9.16
N TYR A 406 -17.05 5.98 10.28
CA TYR A 406 -17.41 6.64 11.54
C TYR A 406 -16.39 7.68 12.04
N ALA A 407 -15.22 7.79 11.41
CA ALA A 407 -14.14 8.64 11.89
C ALA A 407 -13.20 9.09 10.76
N ASP A 408 -12.53 10.23 10.99
CA ASP A 408 -11.50 10.70 10.06
C ASP A 408 -10.32 9.71 10.02
N GLY A 409 -9.57 9.76 8.93
CA GLY A 409 -8.34 9.00 8.76
C GLY A 409 -7.24 9.52 9.70
N VAL A 410 -6.26 8.67 9.97
CA VAL A 410 -5.14 9.03 10.85
C VAL A 410 -4.20 9.97 10.09
N ASP A 411 -4.06 11.21 10.57
CA ASP A 411 -3.09 12.16 10.04
C ASP A 411 -1.66 11.61 10.24
N THR A 412 -0.82 11.65 9.22
CA THR A 412 0.55 11.10 9.24
C THR A 412 0.61 9.66 9.79
N GLY A 413 -0.40 8.84 9.48
CA GLY A 413 -0.57 7.47 9.96
C GLY A 413 0.33 6.43 9.27
N GLY A 414 1.00 6.81 8.18
CA GLY A 414 1.95 5.97 7.45
C GLY A 414 1.32 5.17 6.31
N ILE A 415 2.02 4.13 5.87
CA ILE A 415 1.57 3.26 4.78
C ILE A 415 0.98 1.98 5.36
N ILE A 416 -0.18 1.56 4.85
CA ILE A 416 -0.99 0.50 5.48
C ILE A 416 -0.32 -0.88 5.50
N ILE A 417 0.64 -1.14 4.61
CA ILE A 417 1.39 -2.40 4.56
C ILE A 417 2.42 -2.55 5.68
N ASN A 418 2.77 -1.44 6.34
CA ASN A 418 3.68 -1.43 7.47
C ASN A 418 2.88 -1.27 8.76
N THR A 419 2.63 -2.39 9.44
CA THR A 419 1.82 -2.40 10.67
C THR A 419 2.49 -1.74 11.87
N THR A 420 3.79 -1.46 11.76
CA THR A 420 4.60 -0.77 12.77
C THR A 420 5.30 0.45 12.20
N ALA A 421 4.72 1.06 11.15
CA ALA A 421 5.28 2.22 10.47
C ALA A 421 5.80 3.28 11.45
N ASN A 422 7.03 3.73 11.21
CA ASN A 422 7.65 4.78 11.97
C ASN A 422 8.42 5.71 11.03
N ILE A 423 8.56 6.96 11.44
CA ILE A 423 9.24 8.01 10.67
C ILE A 423 10.57 8.27 11.37
N PRO A 424 11.71 8.29 10.64
CA PRO A 424 13.00 8.51 11.29
C PRO A 424 13.09 9.88 11.97
N SER A 425 13.88 9.95 13.04
CA SER A 425 14.23 11.22 13.68
C SER A 425 15.06 12.07 12.73
N ILE A 426 14.72 13.35 12.59
CA ILE A 426 15.50 14.31 11.78
C ILE A 426 16.96 14.36 12.28
N GLU A 427 17.17 14.46 13.59
CA GLU A 427 18.51 14.53 14.18
C GLU A 427 19.34 13.28 13.87
N GLN A 428 18.71 12.10 13.82
CA GLN A 428 19.41 10.87 13.47
C GLN A 428 19.80 10.87 11.99
N THR A 429 18.87 11.25 11.11
CA THR A 429 19.15 11.34 9.67
C THR A 429 20.26 12.35 9.37
N GLU A 430 20.23 13.54 9.97
CA GLU A 430 21.26 14.58 9.78
C GLU A 430 22.62 14.20 10.38
N ALA A 431 22.65 13.35 11.40
CA ALA A 431 23.90 12.84 11.98
C ALA A 431 24.58 11.77 11.11
N GLU A 432 23.82 11.06 10.28
CA GLU A 432 24.31 9.98 9.44
C GLU A 432 24.61 10.44 8.00
N TYR A 433 23.81 11.38 7.49
CA TYR A 433 23.74 11.72 6.07
C TYR A 433 24.04 13.19 5.77
N PRO A 434 24.60 13.50 4.58
CA PRO A 434 25.02 14.85 4.22
C PRO A 434 23.85 15.76 3.76
N LEU A 435 22.84 15.91 4.62
CA LEU A 435 21.65 16.69 4.36
C LEU A 435 21.21 17.45 5.61
N LEU A 436 20.42 18.51 5.40
CA LEU A 436 19.75 19.27 6.45
C LEU A 436 18.27 19.40 6.12
N TYR A 437 17.41 19.13 7.09
CA TYR A 437 15.99 19.42 7.02
C TYR A 437 15.74 20.89 7.34
N LEU A 438 15.08 21.59 6.42
CA LEU A 438 14.59 22.95 6.70
C LEU A 438 13.29 22.90 7.48
N PHE A 439 12.41 21.97 7.10
CA PHE A 439 11.19 21.65 7.83
C PHE A 439 10.69 20.25 7.46
N ARG A 440 9.91 19.66 8.37
CA ARG A 440 9.03 18.51 8.12
C ARG A 440 7.70 18.79 8.80
N LYS A 441 6.60 18.82 8.05
CA LYS A 441 5.30 19.29 8.55
C LYS A 441 4.13 18.56 7.92
N GLN A 442 2.97 18.58 8.59
CA GLN A 442 1.70 18.20 7.97
C GLN A 442 1.32 19.20 6.87
N LEU A 443 0.78 18.67 5.77
CA LEU A 443 0.38 19.42 4.59
C LEU A 443 -1.12 19.73 4.66
N ILE A 444 -1.47 21.01 4.77
CA ILE A 444 -2.86 21.48 4.72
C ILE A 444 -3.54 21.02 3.42
N ASP A 445 -4.83 20.68 3.52
CA ASP A 445 -5.67 20.24 2.39
C ASP A 445 -5.22 18.93 1.70
N SER A 446 -4.27 18.20 2.29
CA SER A 446 -3.76 16.94 1.73
C SER A 446 -4.68 15.75 1.96
N GLY A 447 -5.46 15.75 3.04
CA GLY A 447 -6.45 14.72 3.30
C GLY A 447 -7.61 14.77 2.29
N GLY A 448 -8.09 13.61 1.87
CA GLY A 448 -9.24 13.50 0.96
C GLY A 448 -10.53 14.03 1.60
N PRO A 449 -11.22 15.01 0.99
CA PRO A 449 -12.46 15.53 1.55
C PRO A 449 -13.57 14.50 1.61
N GLY A 450 -14.38 14.56 2.67
CA GLY A 450 -15.55 13.71 2.85
C GLY A 450 -16.31 14.08 4.12
N LYS A 451 -17.48 13.47 4.34
CA LYS A 451 -18.16 13.50 5.65
C LYS A 451 -17.17 13.18 6.77
N HIS A 452 -16.34 12.16 6.53
CA HIS A 452 -15.09 11.91 7.25
C HIS A 452 -13.89 12.18 6.32
N ARG A 453 -12.96 12.99 6.80
CA ARG A 453 -11.77 13.44 6.05
C ARG A 453 -10.73 12.32 6.08
N GLY A 454 -10.02 12.07 4.98
CA GLY A 454 -8.82 11.25 4.99
C GLY A 454 -7.69 11.94 5.75
N GLY A 455 -6.78 11.18 6.34
CA GLY A 455 -5.63 11.71 7.09
C GLY A 455 -4.73 12.59 6.23
N MET A 456 -4.14 13.60 6.85
CA MET A 456 -3.15 14.47 6.22
C MET A 456 -1.87 13.72 5.92
N SER A 457 -1.24 14.06 4.80
CA SER A 457 0.16 13.74 4.53
C SER A 457 1.08 14.74 5.21
N GLY A 458 2.35 14.37 5.37
CA GLY A 458 3.43 15.33 5.55
C GLY A 458 4.03 15.85 4.23
N GLY A 459 4.91 16.83 4.36
CA GLY A 459 5.83 17.33 3.36
C GLY A 459 7.12 17.81 4.02
N VAL A 460 8.20 17.83 3.24
CA VAL A 460 9.55 18.09 3.72
C VAL A 460 10.33 18.94 2.73
N ALA A 461 11.21 19.80 3.24
CA ALA A 461 12.23 20.48 2.46
C ALA A 461 13.62 20.15 3.00
N ILE A 462 14.50 19.67 2.12
CA ILE A 462 15.87 19.26 2.44
C ILE A 462 16.88 19.99 1.56
N ALA A 463 18.10 20.16 2.06
CA ALA A 463 19.22 20.72 1.33
C ALA A 463 20.53 19.97 1.65
N PRO A 464 21.51 19.91 0.72
CA PRO A 464 22.80 19.28 0.99
C PRO A 464 23.55 20.04 2.09
N TYR A 465 24.10 19.33 3.07
CA TYR A 465 24.85 19.92 4.17
C TYR A 465 25.94 18.98 4.69
N GLY A 466 27.10 19.53 5.06
CA GLY A 466 28.16 18.74 5.71
C GLY A 466 28.88 17.70 4.83
N ALA A 467 28.59 17.63 3.52
CA ALA A 467 29.21 16.67 2.62
C ALA A 467 30.71 16.93 2.41
N GLN A 468 31.52 15.86 2.38
CA GLN A 468 32.93 15.92 1.97
C GLN A 468 33.15 15.69 0.46
N SER A 469 32.09 15.35 -0.27
CA SER A 469 32.08 15.18 -1.72
C SER A 469 30.88 15.88 -2.34
N GLU A 470 30.79 15.84 -3.67
CA GLU A 470 29.53 16.10 -4.36
C GLU A 470 28.46 15.12 -3.84
N VAL A 471 27.25 15.64 -3.63
CA VAL A 471 26.07 14.85 -3.26
C VAL A 471 25.26 14.65 -4.53
N TYR A 472 24.76 13.44 -4.72
CA TYR A 472 23.86 13.07 -5.77
C TYR A 472 22.50 12.72 -5.18
N THR A 473 21.45 12.93 -5.95
CA THR A 473 20.06 12.62 -5.59
C THR A 473 19.41 11.90 -6.76
N THR A 474 18.60 10.92 -6.42
CA THR A 474 17.75 10.16 -7.34
C THR A 474 16.39 9.96 -6.70
N PHE A 475 15.38 9.83 -7.54
CA PHE A 475 14.02 9.72 -7.07
C PHE A 475 13.19 8.80 -7.99
N ALA A 476 12.45 7.88 -7.39
CA ALA A 476 11.50 6.98 -8.05
C ALA A 476 10.17 6.91 -7.29
N GLY A 477 9.05 6.95 -8.02
CA GLY A 477 7.72 6.83 -7.43
C GLY A 477 6.60 6.92 -8.45
N VAL A 478 5.36 6.75 -7.97
CA VAL A 478 4.13 6.91 -8.75
C VAL A 478 3.17 7.87 -8.06
N GLY A 479 2.16 8.34 -8.79
CA GLY A 479 1.03 9.04 -8.21
C GLY A 479 1.21 10.54 -8.06
N ALA A 480 1.98 11.14 -8.97
CA ALA A 480 2.01 12.56 -9.26
C ALA A 480 0.81 12.98 -10.12
N ASP A 481 0.59 12.32 -11.26
CA ASP A 481 -0.57 12.60 -12.12
C ASP A 481 -1.84 11.95 -11.55
N THR A 482 -1.70 10.81 -10.86
CA THR A 482 -2.81 9.99 -10.38
C THR A 482 -2.85 9.92 -8.85
N PRO A 483 -3.77 10.61 -8.15
CA PRO A 483 -3.92 10.36 -6.71
C PRO A 483 -4.54 8.98 -6.47
N ASN A 484 -3.73 8.03 -5.98
CA ASN A 484 -4.10 6.62 -5.80
C ASN A 484 -4.84 6.35 -4.48
N ALA A 485 -4.76 7.29 -3.53
CA ALA A 485 -5.56 7.32 -2.30
C ALA A 485 -7.02 7.68 -2.59
N PHE A 486 -7.76 6.76 -3.20
CA PHE A 486 -9.15 6.92 -3.58
C PHE A 486 -10.06 7.09 -2.35
N GLY A 487 -11.07 7.95 -2.49
CA GLY A 487 -12.15 8.04 -1.52
C GLY A 487 -13.11 6.85 -1.59
N LEU A 488 -13.99 6.75 -0.60
CA LEU A 488 -15.00 5.69 -0.49
C LEU A 488 -16.39 6.30 -0.30
N GLY A 489 -17.39 5.78 -1.02
CA GLY A 489 -18.78 6.13 -0.75
C GLY A 489 -19.08 7.62 -0.94
N GLY A 490 -18.50 8.21 -1.97
CA GLY A 490 -18.65 9.63 -2.26
C GLY A 490 -17.61 10.53 -1.58
N GLY A 491 -16.69 9.98 -0.79
CA GLY A 491 -15.49 10.70 -0.40
C GLY A 491 -14.57 10.96 -1.59
N LEU A 492 -13.71 11.98 -1.49
CA LEU A 492 -12.81 12.44 -2.53
C LEU A 492 -11.36 11.94 -2.29
N PRO A 493 -10.51 11.90 -3.34
CA PRO A 493 -9.14 11.41 -3.19
C PRO A 493 -8.26 12.33 -2.35
N GLY A 494 -7.25 11.75 -1.70
CA GLY A 494 -6.16 12.49 -1.06
C GLY A 494 -5.29 13.25 -2.06
N ALA A 495 -4.37 14.07 -1.54
CA ALA A 495 -3.35 14.72 -2.36
C ALA A 495 -2.51 13.69 -3.13
N ALA A 496 -2.01 14.10 -4.29
CA ALA A 496 -0.97 13.47 -5.07
C ALA A 496 0.43 13.84 -4.54
N VAL A 497 1.44 13.12 -5.01
CA VAL A 497 2.84 13.39 -4.74
C VAL A 497 3.32 14.63 -5.50
N ARG A 498 4.22 15.41 -4.91
CA ARG A 498 5.01 16.41 -5.64
C ARG A 498 6.47 16.28 -5.29
N PHE A 499 7.32 16.54 -6.27
CA PHE A 499 8.76 16.72 -6.13
C PHE A 499 9.17 17.99 -6.87
N ILE A 500 9.75 18.93 -6.13
CA ILE A 500 10.00 20.29 -6.61
C ILE A 500 11.40 20.72 -6.17
N ARG A 501 12.14 21.31 -7.10
CA ARG A 501 13.45 21.91 -6.82
C ARG A 501 13.33 23.42 -6.77
N TYR A 502 13.94 24.02 -5.76
CA TYR A 502 14.09 25.46 -5.64
C TYR A 502 15.56 25.80 -5.86
N THR A 503 15.89 26.27 -7.07
CA THR A 503 17.26 26.60 -7.48
C THR A 503 17.62 28.04 -7.11
N GLY A 504 18.89 28.29 -6.80
CA GLY A 504 19.35 29.58 -6.26
C GLY A 504 18.81 29.89 -4.86
N ALA A 505 18.33 28.85 -4.15
CA ALA A 505 17.65 28.95 -2.86
C ALA A 505 18.42 28.27 -1.71
N GLY A 506 19.51 27.58 -2.01
CA GLY A 506 20.22 26.71 -1.07
C GLY A 506 20.77 27.39 0.18
N LEU A 507 21.30 26.55 1.08
CA LEU A 507 21.73 26.95 2.43
C LEU A 507 22.66 28.17 2.47
N PRO A 508 23.70 28.30 1.62
CA PRO A 508 24.57 29.48 1.65
C PRO A 508 23.78 30.78 1.46
N GLY A 509 22.86 30.81 0.50
CA GLY A 509 22.02 31.98 0.24
C GLY A 509 21.01 32.26 1.36
N LEU A 510 20.47 31.22 2.01
CA LEU A 510 19.62 31.38 3.20
C LEU A 510 20.37 32.02 4.36
N LEU A 511 21.58 31.52 4.64
CA LEU A 511 22.44 32.03 5.70
C LEU A 511 22.88 33.48 5.43
N GLU A 512 23.24 33.81 4.19
CA GLU A 512 23.61 35.17 3.79
C GLU A 512 22.46 36.18 3.94
N ARG A 513 21.22 35.77 3.63
CA ARG A 513 20.03 36.64 3.78
C ARG A 513 19.73 36.97 5.24
N GLY A 514 20.07 36.11 6.19
CA GLY A 514 19.84 36.32 7.62
C GLY A 514 18.37 36.43 8.04
N ALA A 515 17.43 35.99 7.19
CA ALA A 515 15.98 36.13 7.39
C ALA A 515 15.33 34.94 8.15
N GLY A 516 16.14 34.00 8.65
CA GLY A 516 15.67 32.73 9.21
C GLY A 516 15.52 31.64 8.14
N PHE A 517 15.18 30.43 8.59
CA PHE A 517 14.84 29.32 7.70
C PHE A 517 13.35 29.34 7.34
N PRO A 518 12.98 28.96 6.11
CA PRO A 518 11.58 28.87 5.71
C PRO A 518 10.85 27.78 6.52
N GLU A 519 9.60 28.02 6.89
CA GLU A 519 8.75 27.09 7.64
C GLU A 519 7.65 26.46 6.76
N THR A 520 7.45 27.00 5.56
CA THR A 520 6.45 26.55 4.60
C THR A 520 7.02 26.46 3.18
N GLU A 521 6.40 25.64 2.32
CA GLU A 521 6.75 25.59 0.89
C GLU A 521 6.63 26.97 0.22
N SER A 522 5.60 27.75 0.57
CA SER A 522 5.39 29.11 0.03
C SER A 522 6.47 30.13 0.42
N GLU A 523 7.25 29.84 1.47
CA GLU A 523 8.39 30.66 1.91
C GLU A 523 9.70 30.25 1.24
N LEU A 524 9.73 29.13 0.52
CA LEU A 524 10.93 28.67 -0.18
C LEU A 524 11.30 29.69 -1.28
N PRO A 525 12.52 30.26 -1.23
CA PRO A 525 12.95 31.27 -2.18
C PRO A 525 13.44 30.62 -3.49
N GLY A 526 13.93 31.45 -4.41
CA GLY A 526 14.56 30.98 -5.64
C GLY A 526 13.57 30.59 -6.74
N ARG A 527 14.07 29.92 -7.78
CA ARG A 527 13.27 29.49 -8.92
C ARG A 527 12.72 28.10 -8.68
N GLN A 528 11.40 27.98 -8.67
CA GLN A 528 10.67 26.73 -8.61
C GLN A 528 10.79 25.96 -9.94
N GLU A 529 11.16 24.68 -9.85
CA GLU A 529 11.22 23.73 -10.95
C GLU A 529 10.47 22.46 -10.55
N VAL A 530 9.32 22.21 -11.18
CA VAL A 530 8.59 20.95 -11.02
C VAL A 530 9.32 19.87 -11.80
N THR A 531 9.75 18.80 -11.14
CA THR A 531 10.48 17.70 -11.78
C THR A 531 9.53 16.61 -12.26
N THR A 532 9.98 15.72 -13.14
CA THR A 532 9.29 14.45 -13.38
C THR A 532 9.29 13.58 -12.12
N ILE A 533 8.29 12.70 -11.97
CA ILE A 533 8.15 11.83 -10.79
C ILE A 533 9.16 10.68 -10.73
N ASN A 534 9.98 10.54 -11.78
CA ASN A 534 11.15 9.68 -11.79
C ASN A 534 12.33 10.49 -12.32
N ARG A 535 13.45 10.44 -11.62
CA ARG A 535 14.63 11.23 -11.93
C ARG A 535 15.90 10.43 -11.68
N GLN A 536 16.62 10.19 -12.76
CA GLN A 536 17.94 9.57 -12.80
C GLN A 536 18.92 10.28 -11.87
N LEU A 537 20.01 9.59 -11.50
CA LEU A 537 21.06 10.18 -10.67
C LEU A 537 21.49 11.55 -11.22
N SER A 538 21.43 12.56 -10.37
CA SER A 538 21.88 13.89 -10.71
C SER A 538 22.51 14.55 -9.50
N VAL A 539 23.34 15.56 -9.74
CA VAL A 539 23.94 16.34 -8.66
C VAL A 539 22.84 17.01 -7.85
N PHE A 540 22.92 16.90 -6.53
CA PHE A 540 22.14 17.71 -5.61
C PHE A 540 22.95 18.97 -5.29
N GLU A 541 22.70 20.03 -6.06
CA GLU A 541 23.48 21.26 -5.98
C GLU A 541 23.31 21.95 -4.62
N THR A 542 24.41 22.47 -4.05
CA THR A 542 24.39 23.16 -2.74
C THR A 542 23.57 24.46 -2.72
N ASP A 543 23.26 25.00 -3.91
CA ASP A 543 22.38 26.15 -4.10
C ASP A 543 20.91 25.76 -4.35
N THR A 544 20.55 24.48 -4.17
CA THR A 544 19.22 23.94 -4.41
C THR A 544 18.60 23.38 -3.13
N ILE A 545 17.28 23.56 -2.99
CA ILE A 545 16.44 22.90 -1.99
C ILE A 545 15.52 21.93 -2.71
N GLU A 546 15.37 20.72 -2.19
CA GLU A 546 14.41 19.72 -2.67
C GLU A 546 13.22 19.65 -1.72
N TYR A 547 12.03 19.95 -2.24
CA TYR A 547 10.77 19.80 -1.55
C TYR A 547 10.01 18.60 -2.10
N HIS A 548 9.45 17.79 -1.20
CA HIS A 548 8.54 16.74 -1.60
C HIS A 548 7.44 16.48 -0.58
N ASN A 549 6.30 15.98 -1.06
CA ASN A 549 5.18 15.54 -0.24
C ASN A 549 4.66 14.18 -0.71
N TRP A 550 3.92 13.52 0.18
CA TRP A 550 3.29 12.21 -0.08
C TRP A 550 1.78 12.34 -0.22
N GLN A 551 1.09 11.21 -0.47
CA GLN A 551 -0.36 11.24 -0.58
C GLN A 551 -1.03 11.30 0.80
N GLY A 552 -2.09 12.10 0.90
CA GLY A 552 -3.03 11.98 2.00
C GLY A 552 -3.90 10.74 1.85
N GLY A 553 -4.69 10.41 2.86
CA GLY A 553 -5.69 9.34 2.76
C GLY A 553 -6.93 9.78 1.98
N GLY A 554 -7.67 8.84 1.42
CA GLY A 554 -8.98 9.10 0.81
C GLY A 554 -10.05 9.47 1.85
N GLY A 555 -11.02 10.29 1.45
CA GLY A 555 -12.18 10.65 2.29
C GLY A 555 -13.30 9.60 2.25
N TYR A 556 -14.28 9.73 3.15
CA TYR A 556 -15.50 8.92 3.15
C TYR A 556 -16.74 9.81 3.18
N GLY A 557 -17.75 9.48 2.35
CA GLY A 557 -19.03 10.19 2.31
C GLY A 557 -18.98 11.56 1.64
N ASP A 558 -20.15 12.13 1.34
CA ASP A 558 -20.27 13.45 0.71
C ASP A 558 -19.66 14.57 1.58
N PRO A 559 -18.69 15.37 1.08
CA PRO A 559 -18.06 16.44 1.86
C PRO A 559 -19.05 17.45 2.47
N ILE A 560 -20.15 17.78 1.79
CA ILE A 560 -21.11 18.76 2.33
C ILE A 560 -21.96 18.22 3.49
N GLU A 561 -21.82 16.93 3.82
CA GLU A 561 -22.45 16.30 4.99
C GLU A 561 -21.57 16.34 6.23
N ARG A 562 -20.30 16.80 6.12
CA ARG A 562 -19.45 17.02 7.29
C ARG A 562 -20.06 18.12 8.18
N PRO A 563 -20.17 17.94 9.51
CA PRO A 563 -20.63 19.00 10.41
C PRO A 563 -19.76 20.27 10.31
N ALA A 564 -20.35 21.46 10.30
CA ALA A 564 -19.62 22.70 10.02
C ALA A 564 -18.57 23.01 11.10
N GLU A 565 -18.92 22.73 12.33
CA GLU A 565 -18.12 22.74 13.55
C GLU A 565 -16.92 21.80 13.49
N ARG A 566 -17.03 20.66 12.79
CA ARG A 566 -15.85 19.81 12.52
C ARG A 566 -14.94 20.42 11.46
N VAL A 567 -15.51 21.05 10.42
CA VAL A 567 -14.72 21.79 9.42
C VAL A 567 -14.00 22.97 10.08
N ALA A 568 -14.64 23.69 11.00
CA ALA A 568 -14.02 24.76 11.76
C ALA A 568 -12.85 24.27 12.63
N ALA A 569 -13.02 23.11 13.29
CA ALA A 569 -11.93 22.47 14.02
C ALA A 569 -10.78 22.07 13.08
N ASP A 570 -11.08 21.57 11.87
CA ASP A 570 -10.06 21.27 10.87
C ASP A 570 -9.30 22.54 10.40
N VAL A 571 -9.99 23.67 10.26
CA VAL A 571 -9.37 24.96 9.91
C VAL A 571 -8.45 25.45 11.03
N LEU A 572 -8.90 25.39 12.29
CA LEU A 572 -8.08 25.72 13.45
C LEU A 572 -6.85 24.82 13.58
N ALA A 573 -6.98 23.54 13.22
CA ALA A 573 -5.89 22.58 13.21
C ALA A 573 -5.00 22.67 11.96
N GLN A 574 -5.26 23.60 11.04
CA GLN A 574 -4.58 23.73 9.73
C GLN A 574 -4.64 22.47 8.87
N ALA A 575 -5.65 21.62 9.07
CA ALA A 575 -5.89 20.45 8.24
C ALA A 575 -6.67 20.78 6.97
N VAL A 576 -7.55 21.78 7.05
CA VAL A 576 -8.35 22.29 5.94
C VAL A 576 -8.17 23.82 5.86
N SER A 577 -7.96 24.38 4.68
CA SER A 577 -7.92 25.83 4.48
C SER A 577 -9.33 26.41 4.43
N VAL A 578 -9.45 27.72 4.71
CA VAL A 578 -10.73 28.46 4.56
C VAL A 578 -11.29 28.37 3.14
N VAL A 579 -10.43 28.21 2.14
CA VAL A 579 -10.82 28.05 0.73
C VAL A 579 -11.47 26.68 0.51
N VAL A 580 -10.82 25.59 0.94
CA VAL A 580 -11.37 24.24 0.81
C VAL A 580 -12.62 24.06 1.68
N ALA A 581 -12.67 24.66 2.88
CA ALA A 581 -13.86 24.72 3.71
C ALA A 581 -15.07 25.27 2.93
N ARG A 582 -14.90 26.39 2.22
CA ARG A 582 -15.96 27.04 1.43
C ARG A 582 -16.30 26.28 0.14
N ASP A 583 -15.28 25.84 -0.60
CA ASP A 583 -15.46 25.36 -1.98
C ASP A 583 -15.82 23.89 -2.05
N VAL A 584 -15.32 23.08 -1.11
CA VAL A 584 -15.55 21.62 -1.11
C VAL A 584 -16.57 21.22 -0.04
N TYR A 585 -16.41 21.70 1.20
CA TYR A 585 -17.33 21.37 2.30
C TYR A 585 -18.58 22.27 2.37
N GLY A 586 -18.57 23.38 1.63
CA GLY A 586 -19.65 24.36 1.62
C GLY A 586 -19.80 25.13 2.94
N VAL A 587 -18.74 25.21 3.75
CA VAL A 587 -18.73 25.85 5.07
C VAL A 587 -18.01 27.19 4.98
N THR A 588 -18.69 28.25 5.40
CA THR A 588 -18.12 29.60 5.48
C THR A 588 -17.58 29.80 6.89
N VAL A 589 -16.26 29.88 7.03
CA VAL A 589 -15.54 29.96 8.30
C VAL A 589 -14.32 30.87 8.16
N ASP A 590 -13.99 31.61 9.21
CA ASP A 590 -12.76 32.42 9.25
C ASP A 590 -11.55 31.64 9.80
N GLU A 591 -10.35 32.23 9.75
CA GLU A 591 -9.12 31.60 10.25
C GLU A 591 -9.13 31.35 11.77
N ALA A 592 -10.02 32.03 12.51
CA ALA A 592 -10.21 31.82 13.94
C ALA A 592 -11.26 30.73 14.24
N GLY A 593 -11.76 30.02 13.23
CA GLY A 593 -12.73 28.93 13.38
C GLY A 593 -14.17 29.40 13.63
N ASN A 594 -14.49 30.67 13.41
CA ASN A 594 -15.87 31.17 13.57
C ASN A 594 -16.70 30.85 12.34
N VAL A 595 -17.74 30.02 12.51
CA VAL A 595 -18.62 29.58 11.41
C VAL A 595 -19.78 30.56 11.21
N ASP A 596 -20.00 30.98 9.96
CA ASP A 596 -21.24 31.62 9.53
C ASP A 596 -22.24 30.55 9.08
N LEU A 597 -23.19 30.21 9.96
CA LEU A 597 -24.17 29.16 9.71
C LEU A 597 -25.16 29.52 8.59
N GLU A 598 -25.50 30.80 8.44
CA GLU A 598 -26.44 31.26 7.40
C GLU A 598 -25.77 31.18 6.03
N ALA A 599 -24.56 31.74 5.91
CA ALA A 599 -23.78 31.66 4.68
C ALA A 599 -23.43 30.21 4.30
N THR A 600 -23.16 29.35 5.29
CA THR A 600 -22.92 27.91 5.09
C THR A 600 -24.16 27.20 4.53
N ALA A 601 -25.35 27.49 5.06
CA ALA A 601 -26.59 26.93 4.55
C ALA A 601 -26.86 27.35 3.09
N VAL A 602 -26.64 28.63 2.76
CA VAL A 602 -26.74 29.15 1.39
C VAL A 602 -25.72 28.45 0.48
N ARG A 603 -24.46 28.38 0.89
CA ARG A 603 -23.39 27.79 0.09
C ARG A 603 -23.64 26.32 -0.23
N ARG A 604 -24.10 25.53 0.74
CA ARG A 604 -24.47 24.12 0.50
C ARG A 604 -25.64 23.98 -0.46
N GLN A 605 -26.63 24.87 -0.40
CA GLN A 605 -27.74 24.88 -1.36
C GLN A 605 -27.27 25.23 -2.78
N GLU A 606 -26.31 26.14 -2.92
CA GLU A 606 -25.68 26.45 -4.22
C GLU A 606 -24.95 25.24 -4.79
N ILE A 607 -24.18 24.51 -3.97
CA ILE A 607 -23.48 23.28 -4.38
C ILE A 607 -24.49 22.23 -4.84
N VAL A 608 -25.57 22.00 -4.08
CA VAL A 608 -26.64 21.06 -4.45
C VAL A 608 -27.28 21.45 -5.78
N ARG A 609 -27.58 22.74 -5.98
CA ARG A 609 -28.14 23.24 -7.25
C ARG A 609 -27.18 23.03 -8.41
N ALA A 610 -25.91 23.39 -8.23
CA ALA A 610 -24.88 23.22 -9.25
C ALA A 610 -24.75 21.76 -9.69
N ARG A 611 -24.70 20.81 -8.74
CA ARG A 611 -24.66 19.36 -9.03
C ARG A 611 -25.86 18.90 -9.87
N LEU A 612 -27.07 19.39 -9.60
CA LEU A 612 -28.27 19.01 -10.37
C LEU A 612 -28.31 19.66 -11.76
N GLU A 613 -27.68 20.83 -11.93
CA GLU A 613 -27.64 21.57 -13.19
C GLU A 613 -26.54 21.07 -14.14
N SER A 614 -25.36 20.69 -13.61
CA SER A 614 -24.21 20.26 -14.42
C SER A 614 -24.20 18.77 -14.75
N ALA A 615 -24.62 17.93 -13.79
CA ALA A 615 -24.43 16.49 -13.89
C ALA A 615 -25.39 15.85 -14.90
N LYS A 616 -24.88 14.86 -15.63
CA LYS A 616 -25.62 14.16 -16.69
C LYS A 616 -26.06 12.78 -16.19
N PRO A 617 -27.12 12.16 -16.75
CA PRO A 617 -27.44 10.77 -16.44
C PRO A 617 -26.25 9.84 -16.71
N ALA A 618 -25.90 9.00 -15.74
CA ALA A 618 -24.74 8.12 -15.84
C ALA A 618 -24.96 6.90 -16.76
N TYR A 619 -26.22 6.54 -17.03
CA TYR A 619 -26.60 5.38 -17.85
C TYR A 619 -25.85 5.31 -19.19
N ASP A 620 -25.80 6.41 -19.94
CA ASP A 620 -25.17 6.46 -21.27
C ASP A 620 -23.66 6.18 -21.20
N ALA A 621 -23.01 6.61 -20.12
CA ALA A 621 -21.57 6.43 -19.92
C ALA A 621 -21.23 5.02 -19.45
N LEU A 622 -22.15 4.37 -18.74
CA LEU A 622 -21.91 3.08 -18.10
C LEU A 622 -22.36 1.89 -18.96
N ALA A 623 -23.22 2.04 -19.99
CA ALA A 623 -23.82 0.91 -20.71
C ALA A 623 -22.87 -0.27 -21.07
N LYS A 624 -21.68 0.02 -21.60
CA LYS A 624 -20.64 -0.99 -21.94
C LYS A 624 -20.13 -1.76 -20.71
N GLN A 625 -20.05 -1.12 -19.56
CA GLN A 625 -19.59 -1.74 -18.33
C GLN A 625 -20.63 -2.73 -17.76
N GLN A 626 -21.92 -2.49 -18.01
CA GLN A 626 -22.99 -3.43 -17.64
C GLN A 626 -22.82 -4.71 -18.44
N GLU A 627 -22.54 -4.60 -19.75
CA GLU A 627 -22.34 -5.76 -20.61
C GLU A 627 -21.15 -6.61 -20.14
N ILE A 628 -20.07 -5.98 -19.69
CA ILE A 628 -18.91 -6.67 -19.10
C ILE A 628 -19.33 -7.37 -17.80
N LEU A 629 -20.01 -6.67 -16.89
CA LEU A 629 -20.52 -7.27 -15.65
C LEU A 629 -21.46 -8.44 -15.93
N ASP A 630 -22.36 -8.32 -16.91
CA ASP A 630 -23.29 -9.37 -17.30
C ASP A 630 -22.55 -10.60 -17.85
N GLN A 631 -21.48 -10.41 -18.62
CA GLN A 631 -20.63 -11.51 -19.07
C GLN A 631 -19.90 -12.18 -17.90
N GLU A 632 -19.33 -11.38 -17.00
CA GLU A 632 -18.56 -11.86 -15.83
C GLU A 632 -19.46 -12.59 -14.81
N THR A 633 -20.71 -12.16 -14.63
CA THR A 633 -21.65 -12.82 -13.69
C THR A 633 -22.50 -13.92 -14.32
N GLY A 634 -22.44 -14.12 -15.64
CA GLY A 634 -23.30 -15.07 -16.37
C GLY A 634 -24.75 -14.60 -16.53
N GLY A 635 -24.97 -13.27 -16.55
CA GLY A 635 -26.28 -12.61 -16.48
C GLY A 635 -26.82 -12.55 -15.06
N ALA A 636 -27.99 -11.93 -14.88
CA ALA A 636 -28.70 -11.95 -13.60
C ALA A 636 -29.03 -13.41 -13.24
N LEU A 637 -28.31 -13.99 -12.27
CA LEU A 637 -28.63 -15.30 -11.72
C LEU A 637 -29.94 -15.18 -10.92
N VAL A 638 -31.03 -15.53 -11.59
CA VAL A 638 -32.39 -15.55 -11.05
C VAL A 638 -32.54 -16.75 -10.11
N ALA A 639 -32.13 -16.61 -8.85
CA ALA A 639 -32.52 -17.54 -7.80
C ALA A 639 -32.67 -16.83 -6.44
N SER A 640 -33.91 -16.83 -5.94
CA SER A 640 -34.43 -16.28 -4.67
C SER A 640 -34.13 -14.82 -4.32
N ARG A 641 -35.08 -13.95 -4.64
CA ARG A 641 -35.16 -12.50 -4.30
C ARG A 641 -35.55 -12.24 -2.84
N VAL A 642 -34.75 -12.70 -1.87
CA VAL A 642 -35.05 -12.45 -0.44
C VAL A 642 -33.83 -11.86 0.25
N GLY A 643 -33.99 -10.70 0.88
CA GLY A 643 -32.94 -10.06 1.66
C GLY A 643 -32.91 -8.54 1.48
N ARG A 644 -32.24 -7.87 2.43
CA ARG A 644 -31.88 -6.45 2.35
C ARG A 644 -30.39 -6.32 2.54
N SER A 645 -29.79 -5.39 1.81
CA SER A 645 -28.41 -4.97 2.02
C SER A 645 -28.31 -3.44 1.98
N SER A 646 -27.13 -2.92 2.19
CA SER A 646 -26.85 -1.48 2.15
C SER A 646 -25.44 -1.26 1.63
N TYR A 647 -25.20 -0.15 0.93
CA TYR A 647 -23.87 0.39 0.68
C TYR A 647 -23.63 1.54 1.68
N GLY A 648 -23.17 1.18 2.88
CA GLY A 648 -22.99 2.11 3.99
C GLY A 648 -24.29 2.82 4.35
N ASP A 649 -24.21 4.12 4.59
CA ASP A 649 -25.38 4.97 4.80
C ASP A 649 -25.93 5.59 3.50
N LEU A 650 -25.48 5.14 2.32
CA LEU A 650 -25.65 5.83 1.04
C LEU A 650 -26.76 5.24 0.16
N VAL A 651 -26.80 3.91 0.04
CA VAL A 651 -27.76 3.18 -0.81
C VAL A 651 -28.34 1.98 -0.05
N ASP A 652 -29.65 1.81 -0.09
CA ASP A 652 -30.36 0.65 0.43
C ASP A 652 -30.74 -0.28 -0.73
N PHE A 653 -30.48 -1.58 -0.58
CA PHE A 653 -30.87 -2.62 -1.55
C PHE A 653 -31.99 -3.47 -0.98
N ASP A 654 -33.15 -3.50 -1.64
CA ASP A 654 -34.24 -4.41 -1.35
C ASP A 654 -34.40 -5.41 -2.51
N PHE A 655 -33.91 -6.64 -2.31
CA PHE A 655 -33.94 -7.67 -3.36
C PHE A 655 -35.35 -8.21 -3.61
N ALA A 656 -36.26 -8.11 -2.63
CA ALA A 656 -37.64 -8.55 -2.79
C ALA A 656 -38.42 -7.59 -3.70
N LEU A 657 -38.20 -6.29 -3.55
CA LEU A 657 -38.72 -5.27 -4.46
C LEU A 657 -37.89 -5.15 -5.75
N ASN A 658 -36.67 -5.71 -5.74
CA ASN A 658 -35.65 -5.52 -6.76
C ASN A 658 -35.33 -4.04 -7.01
N GLU A 659 -35.04 -3.30 -5.94
CA GLU A 659 -34.76 -1.87 -6.00
C GLU A 659 -33.52 -1.51 -5.20
N ALA A 660 -32.66 -0.67 -5.80
CA ALA A 660 -31.64 0.09 -5.12
C ALA A 660 -32.15 1.53 -4.92
N ARG A 661 -32.13 2.04 -3.69
CA ARG A 661 -32.67 3.37 -3.35
C ARG A 661 -31.63 4.20 -2.60
N CYS A 662 -31.59 5.51 -2.84
CA CYS A 662 -30.79 6.40 -2.01
C CYS A 662 -31.31 6.39 -0.56
N SER A 663 -30.45 6.07 0.42
CA SER A 663 -30.86 5.96 1.84
C SER A 663 -31.30 7.29 2.45
N ARG A 664 -31.00 8.43 1.79
CA ARG A 664 -31.37 9.77 2.26
C ARG A 664 -32.77 10.21 1.81
N CYS A 665 -33.09 10.10 0.53
CA CYS A 665 -34.36 10.61 -0.04
C CYS A 665 -35.25 9.52 -0.64
N SER A 666 -34.83 8.25 -0.57
CA SER A 666 -35.52 7.09 -1.11
C SER A 666 -35.74 7.10 -2.63
N TRP A 667 -35.02 7.95 -3.36
CA TRP A 667 -35.02 7.94 -4.82
C TRP A 667 -34.52 6.59 -5.35
N THR A 668 -35.26 5.97 -6.26
CA THR A 668 -34.88 4.69 -6.88
C THR A 668 -33.75 4.90 -7.89
N LEU A 669 -32.58 4.33 -7.61
CA LEU A 669 -31.36 4.39 -8.44
C LEU A 669 -31.31 3.25 -9.47
N GLY A 670 -32.17 2.24 -9.36
CA GLY A 670 -32.20 1.13 -10.29
C GLY A 670 -32.66 -0.15 -9.61
N SER A 671 -32.34 -1.29 -10.22
CA SER A 671 -32.60 -2.59 -9.62
C SER A 671 -31.54 -2.95 -8.57
N ALA A 672 -31.90 -3.81 -7.62
CA ALA A 672 -30.99 -4.24 -6.56
C ALA A 672 -29.86 -5.14 -7.06
N ASP A 673 -30.03 -5.74 -8.25
CA ASP A 673 -29.09 -6.64 -8.93
C ASP A 673 -28.25 -5.94 -10.02
N ALA A 674 -28.35 -4.61 -10.15
CA ALA A 674 -27.54 -3.80 -11.06
C ALA A 674 -26.59 -2.87 -10.29
N ASP A 675 -25.64 -2.27 -11.01
CA ASP A 675 -24.80 -1.21 -10.43
C ASP A 675 -25.68 0.03 -10.16
N PHE A 676 -25.76 0.47 -8.90
CA PHE A 676 -26.58 1.62 -8.53
C PHE A 676 -26.14 2.92 -9.23
N LYS A 677 -24.90 2.98 -9.73
CA LYS A 677 -24.40 4.14 -10.46
C LYS A 677 -25.17 4.38 -11.76
N TYR A 678 -25.85 3.37 -12.35
CA TYR A 678 -26.66 3.57 -13.56
C TYR A 678 -27.75 4.62 -13.41
N GLY A 679 -28.44 4.65 -12.26
CA GLY A 679 -29.46 5.67 -11.99
C GLY A 679 -28.95 6.88 -11.24
N CYS A 680 -27.64 7.07 -11.15
CA CYS A 680 -27.04 8.30 -10.66
C CYS A 680 -26.93 9.35 -11.77
N LEU A 681 -26.77 10.62 -11.36
CA LEU A 681 -26.16 11.63 -12.21
C LEU A 681 -24.63 11.55 -12.07
N VAL A 682 -23.87 11.94 -13.09
CA VAL A 682 -22.42 11.98 -13.08
C VAL A 682 -21.89 13.33 -13.58
N ASP A 683 -20.97 13.92 -12.80
CA ASP A 683 -20.07 14.97 -13.27
C ASP A 683 -18.70 14.38 -13.59
N ILE A 684 -18.01 14.96 -14.56
CA ILE A 684 -16.63 14.64 -14.91
C ILE A 684 -15.83 15.94 -14.83
N ASP A 685 -14.99 16.04 -13.81
CA ASP A 685 -14.23 17.24 -13.47
C ASP A 685 -12.73 16.97 -13.47
N PRO A 686 -11.89 18.02 -13.53
CA PRO A 686 -10.51 17.92 -13.13
C PRO A 686 -10.39 17.45 -11.67
N VAL A 687 -9.37 16.66 -11.34
CA VAL A 687 -9.20 16.15 -9.97
C VAL A 687 -8.94 17.28 -8.94
N SER A 688 -8.49 18.44 -9.41
CA SER A 688 -8.26 19.65 -8.61
C SER A 688 -9.50 20.21 -7.91
N VAL A 689 -10.72 19.82 -8.31
CA VAL A 689 -11.95 20.21 -7.59
C VAL A 689 -12.04 19.58 -6.19
N ALA A 690 -11.25 18.54 -5.92
CA ALA A 690 -11.13 17.93 -4.59
C ALA A 690 -10.13 18.68 -3.67
N GLY A 691 -9.47 19.73 -4.16
CA GLY A 691 -8.50 20.54 -3.42
C GLY A 691 -7.13 20.63 -4.12
N PRO A 692 -6.17 21.35 -3.51
CA PRO A 692 -4.82 21.51 -4.06
C PRO A 692 -4.03 20.19 -4.10
N SER A 693 -2.89 20.22 -4.79
CA SER A 693 -1.89 19.13 -4.83
C SER A 693 -2.46 17.76 -5.24
N ARG A 694 -3.24 17.70 -6.31
CA ARG A 694 -3.86 16.51 -6.92
C ARG A 694 -3.51 16.44 -8.42
N GLY A 695 -2.21 16.51 -8.72
CA GLY A 695 -1.66 16.46 -10.06
C GLY A 695 -1.62 17.80 -10.80
N GLN A 696 -1.92 18.94 -10.15
CA GLN A 696 -1.94 20.23 -10.84
C GLN A 696 -0.59 20.67 -11.41
N ASP A 697 0.49 20.32 -10.71
CA ASP A 697 1.86 20.61 -11.14
C ASP A 697 2.32 19.69 -12.29
N TYR A 698 1.55 18.65 -12.56
CA TYR A 698 1.85 17.63 -13.57
C TYR A 698 0.76 17.61 -14.67
N GLY A 699 0.72 16.57 -15.49
CA GLY A 699 -0.17 16.47 -16.65
C GLY A 699 -1.64 16.31 -16.26
N GLN A 700 -2.33 17.41 -15.94
CA GLN A 700 -3.71 17.46 -15.44
C GLN A 700 -4.75 16.75 -16.32
N ASP A 701 -4.47 16.53 -17.60
CA ASP A 701 -5.42 15.91 -18.55
C ASP A 701 -5.37 14.38 -18.55
N ALA A 702 -4.42 13.77 -17.82
CA ALA A 702 -4.26 12.32 -17.78
C ALA A 702 -5.45 11.63 -17.10
N VAL A 703 -5.96 12.22 -16.01
CA VAL A 703 -7.08 11.69 -15.22
C VAL A 703 -8.14 12.74 -14.93
N VAL A 704 -9.35 12.25 -14.69
CA VAL A 704 -10.53 13.02 -14.29
C VAL A 704 -11.12 12.45 -13.01
N LEU A 705 -11.83 13.29 -12.28
CA LEU A 705 -12.66 12.89 -11.16
C LEU A 705 -14.10 12.73 -11.64
N ARG A 706 -14.63 11.52 -11.55
CA ARG A 706 -16.02 11.19 -11.83
C ARG A 706 -16.79 11.20 -10.52
N ARG A 707 -17.84 12.02 -10.39
CA ARG A 707 -18.63 12.15 -9.16
C ARG A 707 -20.07 11.75 -9.43
N PHE A 708 -20.57 10.76 -8.68
CA PHE A 708 -21.91 10.21 -8.86
C PHE A 708 -22.86 10.75 -7.80
N TYR A 709 -24.00 11.30 -8.22
CA TYR A 709 -24.98 11.92 -7.34
C TYR A 709 -26.36 11.25 -7.43
N CYS A 710 -27.07 11.24 -6.31
CA CYS A 710 -28.49 10.93 -6.31
C CYS A 710 -29.29 11.98 -7.12
N PRO A 711 -30.09 11.60 -8.13
CA PRO A 711 -30.91 12.57 -8.87
C PRO A 711 -31.96 13.27 -8.02
N GLY A 712 -32.44 12.63 -6.94
CA GLY A 712 -33.49 13.18 -6.09
C GLY A 712 -33.01 14.22 -5.07
N CYS A 713 -31.75 14.15 -4.62
CA CYS A 713 -31.25 15.04 -3.56
C CYS A 713 -29.82 15.58 -3.76
N ALA A 714 -29.16 15.23 -4.87
CA ALA A 714 -27.78 15.61 -5.20
C ALA A 714 -26.71 15.17 -4.20
N ARG A 715 -27.04 14.25 -3.28
CA ARG A 715 -26.06 13.61 -2.38
C ARG A 715 -25.04 12.87 -3.23
N GLN A 716 -23.75 13.10 -2.98
CA GLN A 716 -22.67 12.36 -3.62
C GLN A 716 -22.61 10.94 -3.05
N ILE A 717 -22.86 9.94 -3.91
CA ILE A 717 -22.93 8.52 -3.53
C ILE A 717 -21.60 7.83 -3.79
N GLU A 718 -20.90 8.19 -4.85
CA GLU A 718 -19.60 7.61 -5.18
C GLU A 718 -18.68 8.61 -5.89
N SER A 719 -17.36 8.40 -5.81
CA SER A 719 -16.40 9.08 -6.66
C SER A 719 -15.31 8.15 -7.19
N GLU A 720 -14.74 8.47 -8.35
CA GLU A 720 -13.68 7.69 -9.00
C GLU A 720 -12.65 8.62 -9.64
N VAL A 721 -11.36 8.31 -9.48
CA VAL A 721 -10.30 8.89 -10.30
C VAL A 721 -10.07 7.94 -11.47
N ALA A 722 -10.21 8.44 -12.70
CA ALA A 722 -10.18 7.61 -13.89
C ALA A 722 -9.53 8.32 -15.07
N ALA A 723 -9.00 7.56 -16.04
CA ALA A 723 -8.68 8.14 -17.34
C ALA A 723 -9.96 8.66 -18.04
N PRO A 724 -9.93 9.78 -18.79
CA PRO A 724 -11.13 10.38 -19.41
C PRO A 724 -12.01 9.38 -20.18
N SER A 725 -11.40 8.56 -21.03
CA SER A 725 -12.05 7.50 -21.82
C SER A 725 -11.85 6.08 -21.24
N GLY A 726 -11.33 5.99 -20.00
CA GLY A 726 -11.06 4.73 -19.33
C GLY A 726 -12.34 4.02 -18.88
N PRO A 727 -12.26 2.70 -18.60
CA PRO A 727 -13.38 1.95 -18.06
C PRO A 727 -13.85 2.55 -16.73
N TYR A 728 -15.10 2.27 -16.37
CA TYR A 728 -15.64 2.62 -15.06
C TYR A 728 -15.34 1.49 -14.08
N ALA A 729 -15.11 1.83 -12.82
CA ALA A 729 -15.24 0.83 -11.76
C ALA A 729 -16.68 0.30 -11.77
N SER A 730 -16.94 -0.90 -11.26
CA SER A 730 -18.28 -1.46 -11.34
C SER A 730 -18.60 -2.39 -10.19
N PHE A 731 -19.88 -2.44 -9.85
CA PHE A 731 -20.36 -3.10 -8.65
C PHE A 731 -21.64 -3.88 -8.93
N ARG A 732 -21.73 -5.09 -8.38
CA ARG A 732 -22.96 -5.89 -8.38
C ARG A 732 -23.04 -6.77 -7.15
N LEU A 733 -24.16 -6.70 -6.43
CA LEU A 733 -24.50 -7.71 -5.43
C LEU A 733 -25.24 -8.86 -6.10
N LEU A 734 -24.91 -10.08 -5.69
CA LEU A 734 -25.66 -11.26 -6.08
C LEU A 734 -26.70 -11.55 -5.00
N SER A 735 -27.90 -11.93 -5.43
CA SER A 735 -28.97 -12.29 -4.50
C SER A 735 -28.47 -13.39 -3.56
N PRO A 736 -28.72 -13.28 -2.23
CA PRO A 736 -28.39 -14.36 -1.32
C PRO A 736 -29.04 -15.65 -1.83
N ALA A 737 -28.27 -16.73 -1.97
CA ALA A 737 -28.86 -18.04 -2.14
C ALA A 737 -29.76 -18.26 -0.94
N GLY A 738 -31.08 -18.37 -1.17
CA GLY A 738 -32.01 -18.76 -0.13
C GLY A 738 -31.55 -20.09 0.48
N PRO A 739 -31.86 -20.36 1.75
CA PRO A 739 -31.56 -21.67 2.32
C PRO A 739 -32.20 -22.75 1.42
N GLU A 740 -31.38 -23.62 0.84
CA GLU A 740 -31.83 -24.83 0.14
C GLU A 740 -32.52 -25.81 1.09
#